data_AF-A0A016T3M9-F1
#
_entry.id   AF-A0A016T3M9-F1
#
_cell.length_a   1.000
_cell.length_b   1.000
_cell.length_c   1.000
_cell.angle_alpha   90.00
_cell.angle_beta   90.00
_cell.angle_gamma   90.00
#
_symmetry.space_group_name_H-M   'P 1'
#
loop_
_entity.id
_entity.type
_entity.pdbx_description
1 polymer ?
#
loop_
_entity_poly.entity_id
_entity_poly.type
_entity_poly.pdbx_seq_one_letter_code
_entity_poly.pdbx_strand_id
1 'polypeptide(L)'
;MYFDPFEPIREETADDLLLAENESLRIRVAELEKTVSRQQSELMLLQTTSADLLRRLAKLEAMQNNGIANNGLKAAPKSRMPPKNVSQSTYNISKAASPSRNGLSRSLYAPSSRNDRIEESPRMNDSISSLKGFSNTMVNVSVGKSSRGSPLRKWMSHQNVKGSPSSTNPLSESTTSGRTTPSLVSGSHHHSSWTVPRSISRAGSACTLYSSPRIHCNAGCNSREPIFNSSSHVLQLQVAGRSVTVPVPTSVENFDPTVNQPAPDSPPPRLVWVYGYRGKDVRNNVHYLPTGELLYFCGSVVVLHNVEEHTQRHYTGHTCDIRSVCVHPNRVLVASGQSSRHQRERHPDLELRDPYVSAVDLEEDLEHSLTEAHVRIWDSVTLSTLKILSGSKAMFEKAVSCLAFSATDGGNLLACVDDSYQHTLSIWKWANEAKVAEAKGANDQVFCIGWHPSVKNLLVTCGRGHFSFWVLDLKRETLTRNSAIFEVVSHPTSYRGRDKPKTVLSMCFSDTGEVITGDSNGTLSLWDPTTYKTKKQRKVIVKAYAVHPGGVFALCISRKGTLLSAGKDRTIAEWETTDLVRRRRPVELPDDAGTPRVISNPDGNKILVGTSRNTLFSGDFETDFEEIVDFQQLITFLGDTDDVTYCVAVQPHLFVTTSADGGVRQYNSSTKRREWRKNFGDGILCASADPAGSLLALGFCTGTWSVMDLSTRDTVFEQKESTQPITAIQFAPNGALLFVATKELSALVYRFDTPQRFSRIARIGTLSSFAISPDWDVTSQYIRANSTVGHIYHWSATSGELVDHATVRDAEWETCNCRISFEAGCVAHSVEGITMVSRSPSKNRLVVGRDNGSVRLYSCPVQSITAGFHALTGHTHAISAVTYVGADLITAAVTDGSLFQWQL
;
A
#
# COMPACT_ATOMS: atom_id res chain seq x y z
N MET A 1 -23.84 18.01 72.89
CA MET A 1 -24.54 18.96 71.98
C MET A 1 -25.69 18.21 71.32
N TYR A 2 -26.58 18.93 70.61
CA TYR A 2 -27.87 18.46 70.09
C TYR A 2 -27.92 17.01 69.55
N PHE A 3 -28.95 16.28 69.96
CA PHE A 3 -29.59 15.25 69.14
C PHE A 3 -30.45 15.96 68.08
N ASP A 4 -30.56 15.37 66.89
CA ASP A 4 -31.49 15.81 65.83
C ASP A 4 -32.41 14.62 65.46
N PRO A 5 -33.75 14.72 65.62
CA PRO A 5 -34.63 13.54 65.65
C PRO A 5 -35.50 13.35 64.39
N PHE A 6 -34.93 13.44 63.18
CA PHE A 6 -35.68 13.19 61.92
C PHE A 6 -34.87 12.43 60.85
N GLU A 7 -34.86 11.09 60.92
CA GLU A 7 -34.67 10.26 59.72
C GLU A 7 -36.03 9.79 59.19
N PRO A 8 -36.41 10.11 57.94
CA PRO A 8 -37.57 9.50 57.31
C PRO A 8 -37.23 8.09 56.83
N ILE A 9 -37.97 7.09 57.31
CA ILE A 9 -37.93 5.73 56.75
C ILE A 9 -38.40 5.84 55.29
N ARG A 10 -37.49 5.56 54.34
CA ARG A 10 -37.86 5.41 52.94
C ARG A 10 -38.56 4.07 52.77
N GLU A 11 -39.85 4.12 52.48
CA GLU A 11 -40.52 3.00 51.82
C GLU A 11 -39.94 2.88 50.40
N GLU A 12 -39.23 1.78 50.12
CA GLU A 12 -38.80 1.47 48.75
C GLU A 12 -40.04 1.23 47.90
N THR A 13 -40.19 1.97 46.81
CA THR A 13 -41.38 1.84 45.97
C THR A 13 -41.30 0.56 45.14
N ALA A 14 -42.44 -0.02 44.80
CA ALA A 14 -42.47 -1.25 44.00
C ALA A 14 -41.79 -1.08 42.63
N ASP A 15 -41.77 0.15 42.09
CA ASP A 15 -41.11 0.49 40.83
C ASP A 15 -39.57 0.43 40.95
N ASP A 16 -38.98 0.82 42.08
CA ASP A 16 -37.53 0.73 42.30
C ASP A 16 -37.06 -0.74 42.34
N LEU A 17 -37.84 -1.61 43.00
CA LEU A 17 -37.60 -3.05 43.04
C LEU A 17 -37.77 -3.69 41.66
N LEU A 18 -38.79 -3.29 40.90
CA LEU A 18 -38.99 -3.73 39.52
C LEU A 18 -37.87 -3.25 38.58
N LEU A 19 -37.32 -2.06 38.76
CA LEU A 19 -36.16 -1.57 38.00
C LEU A 19 -34.91 -2.41 38.29
N ALA A 20 -34.63 -2.70 39.56
CA ALA A 20 -33.50 -3.55 39.97
C ALA A 20 -33.64 -5.00 39.45
N GLU A 21 -34.85 -5.58 39.47
CA GLU A 21 -35.10 -6.90 38.90
C GLU A 21 -34.96 -6.91 37.38
N ASN A 22 -35.46 -5.88 36.68
CA ASN A 22 -35.28 -5.73 35.23
C ASN A 22 -33.80 -5.59 34.83
N GLU A 23 -32.98 -4.87 35.61
CA GLU A 23 -31.55 -4.75 35.34
C GLU A 23 -30.80 -6.07 35.59
N SER A 24 -31.15 -6.79 36.68
CA SER A 24 -30.66 -8.14 36.96
C SER A 24 -30.99 -9.12 35.82
N LEU A 25 -32.22 -9.07 35.30
CA LEU A 25 -32.66 -9.87 34.15
C LEU A 25 -31.88 -9.52 32.87
N ARG A 26 -31.63 -8.23 32.58
CA ARG A 26 -30.82 -7.80 31.42
C ARG A 26 -29.39 -8.32 31.49
N ILE A 27 -28.74 -8.23 32.65
CA ILE A 27 -27.39 -8.77 32.88
C ILE A 27 -27.38 -10.29 32.62
N ARG A 28 -28.39 -11.01 33.13
CA ARG A 28 -28.51 -12.46 32.97
C ARG A 28 -28.81 -12.90 31.54
N VAL A 29 -29.58 -12.12 30.78
CA VAL A 29 -29.79 -12.34 29.34
C VAL A 29 -28.49 -12.16 28.57
N ALA A 30 -27.73 -11.08 28.82
CA ALA A 30 -26.43 -10.86 28.17
C ALA A 30 -25.40 -11.97 28.48
N GLU A 31 -25.42 -12.54 29.69
CA GLU A 31 -24.58 -13.70 30.04
C GLU A 31 -25.02 -14.99 29.33
N LEU A 32 -26.34 -15.21 29.17
CA LEU A 32 -26.88 -16.32 28.40
C LEU A 32 -26.55 -16.19 26.90
N GLU A 33 -26.72 -15.02 26.30
CA GLU A 33 -26.35 -14.74 24.89
C GLU A 33 -24.86 -15.01 24.64
N LYS A 34 -23.99 -14.54 25.54
CA LYS A 34 -22.54 -14.81 25.52
C LYS A 34 -22.23 -16.30 25.65
N THR A 35 -23.01 -17.04 26.43
CA THR A 35 -22.88 -18.50 26.59
C THR A 35 -23.32 -19.26 25.35
N VAL A 36 -24.45 -18.87 24.75
CA VAL A 36 -24.96 -19.43 23.47
C VAL A 36 -23.98 -19.14 22.33
N SER A 37 -23.46 -17.92 22.23
CA SER A 37 -22.44 -17.53 21.23
C SER A 37 -21.17 -18.40 21.33
N ARG A 38 -20.71 -18.70 22.56
CA ARG A 38 -19.61 -19.64 22.78
C ARG A 38 -19.97 -21.07 22.34
N GLN A 39 -21.14 -21.59 22.72
CA GLN A 39 -21.58 -22.93 22.32
C GLN A 39 -21.75 -23.07 20.80
N GLN A 40 -22.24 -22.03 20.12
CA GLN A 40 -22.33 -21.98 18.67
C GLN A 40 -20.95 -22.00 18.01
N SER A 41 -19.96 -21.32 18.61
CA SER A 41 -18.55 -21.35 18.17
C SER A 41 -17.92 -22.74 18.38
N GLU A 42 -18.17 -23.38 19.51
CA GLU A 42 -17.72 -24.75 19.81
C GLU A 42 -18.36 -25.77 18.84
N LEU A 43 -19.65 -25.64 18.52
CA LEU A 43 -20.33 -26.45 17.51
C LEU A 43 -19.76 -26.25 16.10
N MET A 44 -19.43 -25.01 15.71
CA MET A 44 -18.80 -24.73 14.41
C MET A 44 -17.39 -25.33 14.32
N LEU A 45 -16.64 -25.36 15.42
CA LEU A 45 -15.34 -26.05 15.51
C LEU A 45 -15.50 -27.58 15.38
N LEU A 46 -16.52 -28.17 16.01
CA LEU A 46 -16.82 -29.61 15.87
C LEU A 46 -17.26 -29.98 14.45
N GLN A 47 -18.08 -29.14 13.80
CA GLN A 47 -18.48 -29.34 12.41
C GLN A 47 -17.26 -29.25 11.46
N THR A 48 -16.44 -28.20 11.58
CA THR A 48 -15.26 -28.02 10.71
C THR A 48 -14.20 -29.11 10.91
N THR A 49 -13.93 -29.54 12.15
CA THR A 49 -13.02 -30.67 12.43
C THR A 49 -13.56 -32.00 11.91
N SER A 50 -14.87 -32.27 12.03
CA SER A 50 -15.46 -33.46 11.41
C SER A 50 -15.36 -33.46 9.88
N ALA A 51 -15.51 -32.29 9.24
CA ALA A 51 -15.37 -32.13 7.79
C ALA A 51 -13.92 -32.23 7.29
N ASP A 52 -12.91 -31.98 8.13
CA ASP A 52 -11.51 -32.30 7.82
C ASP A 52 -11.22 -33.79 8.03
N LEU A 53 -11.71 -34.39 9.12
CA LEU A 53 -11.59 -35.83 9.34
C LEU A 53 -12.19 -36.65 8.19
N LEU A 54 -13.39 -36.29 7.70
CA LEU A 54 -14.01 -36.92 6.52
C LEU A 54 -13.16 -36.76 5.26
N ARG A 55 -12.56 -35.58 5.03
CA ARG A 55 -11.65 -35.34 3.89
C ARG A 55 -10.34 -36.12 4.00
N ARG A 56 -9.82 -36.35 5.20
CA ARG A 56 -8.66 -37.25 5.43
C ARG A 56 -9.03 -38.71 5.22
N LEU A 57 -10.21 -39.14 5.67
CA LEU A 57 -10.71 -40.51 5.52
C LEU A 57 -10.90 -40.86 4.04
N ALA A 58 -11.56 -39.99 3.27
CA ALA A 58 -11.72 -40.15 1.82
C ALA A 58 -10.36 -40.19 1.07
N LYS A 59 -9.34 -39.43 1.51
CA LYS A 59 -7.98 -39.52 0.97
C LYS A 59 -7.32 -40.86 1.27
N LEU A 60 -7.52 -41.42 2.46
CA LEU A 60 -7.01 -42.75 2.84
C LEU A 60 -7.71 -43.88 2.07
N GLU A 61 -9.03 -43.81 1.88
CA GLU A 61 -9.78 -44.76 1.05
C GLU A 61 -9.34 -44.71 -0.42
N ALA A 62 -9.10 -43.52 -0.97
CA ALA A 62 -8.54 -43.36 -2.32
C ALA A 62 -7.12 -43.96 -2.43
N MET A 63 -6.27 -43.78 -1.42
CA MET A 63 -4.95 -44.41 -1.36
C MET A 63 -5.04 -45.94 -1.24
N GLN A 64 -5.98 -46.46 -0.45
CA GLN A 64 -6.18 -47.91 -0.27
C GLN A 64 -6.69 -48.57 -1.56
N ASN A 65 -7.65 -47.96 -2.26
CA ASN A 65 -8.14 -48.45 -3.55
C ASN A 65 -7.03 -48.45 -4.62
N ASN A 66 -6.20 -47.40 -4.68
CA ASN A 66 -5.02 -47.36 -5.57
C ASN A 66 -3.94 -48.38 -5.17
N GLY A 67 -3.79 -48.69 -3.88
CA GLY A 67 -2.89 -49.74 -3.39
C GLY A 67 -3.31 -51.15 -3.83
N ILE A 68 -4.63 -51.44 -3.81
CA ILE A 68 -5.19 -52.72 -4.23
C ILE A 68 -5.07 -52.90 -5.76
N ALA A 69 -5.20 -51.82 -6.53
CA ALA A 69 -5.12 -51.86 -8.01
C ALA A 69 -3.74 -52.30 -8.56
N ASN A 70 -2.65 -52.16 -7.79
CA ASN A 70 -1.29 -52.47 -8.25
C ASN A 70 -0.86 -53.94 -8.07
N ASN A 71 -1.69 -54.80 -7.46
CA ASN A 71 -1.40 -56.24 -7.27
C ASN A 71 -2.49 -57.11 -7.94
N GLY A 72 -2.69 -56.94 -9.25
CA GLY A 72 -3.63 -57.72 -10.08
C GLY A 72 -3.06 -58.08 -11.45
N LEU A 73 -3.17 -59.35 -11.84
CA LEU A 73 -2.64 -59.86 -13.12
C LEU A 73 -3.53 -59.51 -14.32
N LYS A 74 -2.91 -59.45 -15.51
CA LYS A 74 -3.53 -59.02 -16.77
C LYS A 74 -4.74 -59.86 -17.17
N ALA A 75 -5.84 -59.20 -17.55
CA ALA A 75 -6.91 -59.77 -18.38
C ALA A 75 -7.44 -58.70 -19.36
N ALA A 76 -7.77 -59.10 -20.59
CA ALA A 76 -8.24 -58.20 -21.64
C ALA A 76 -9.77 -57.99 -21.60
N PRO A 77 -10.30 -56.80 -21.96
CA PRO A 77 -11.72 -56.52 -21.90
C PRO A 77 -12.50 -57.25 -23.01
N LYS A 78 -13.61 -57.92 -22.62
CA LYS A 78 -14.69 -58.31 -23.54
C LYS A 78 -15.93 -57.46 -23.25
N SER A 79 -16.65 -57.10 -24.31
CA SER A 79 -17.83 -56.22 -24.24
C SER A 79 -19.05 -56.88 -23.58
N ARG A 80 -19.85 -56.09 -22.86
CA ARG A 80 -21.27 -56.38 -22.63
C ARG A 80 -22.10 -55.10 -22.48
N MET A 81 -23.36 -55.17 -22.91
CA MET A 81 -24.33 -54.06 -22.99
C MET A 81 -24.98 -53.71 -21.63
N PRO A 82 -25.52 -52.49 -21.45
CA PRO A 82 -26.25 -52.08 -20.26
C PRO A 82 -27.79 -52.25 -20.34
N PRO A 83 -28.49 -52.43 -19.22
CA PRO A 83 -29.87 -52.00 -19.00
C PRO A 83 -29.88 -50.57 -18.41
N LYS A 84 -30.62 -49.59 -18.93
CA LYS A 84 -32.10 -49.40 -18.92
C LYS A 84 -32.72 -49.17 -17.53
N ASN A 85 -33.02 -47.91 -17.23
CA ASN A 85 -34.30 -47.41 -16.71
C ASN A 85 -34.62 -46.15 -17.54
N VAL A 86 -35.68 -46.10 -18.36
CA VAL A 86 -37.13 -45.97 -18.04
C VAL A 86 -37.51 -44.54 -17.65
N SER A 87 -38.64 -44.06 -18.18
CA SER A 87 -38.86 -42.64 -18.55
C SER A 87 -40.31 -42.19 -18.40
N GLN A 88 -40.53 -40.89 -18.14
CA GLN A 88 -41.71 -40.11 -18.57
C GLN A 88 -41.42 -38.60 -18.34
N SER A 89 -41.54 -37.60 -19.23
CA SER A 89 -41.93 -37.42 -20.66
C SER A 89 -43.28 -36.72 -20.96
N THR A 90 -43.23 -35.45 -21.36
CA THR A 90 -44.18 -34.74 -22.26
C THR A 90 -43.39 -33.63 -23.01
N TYR A 91 -43.16 -33.74 -24.32
CA TYR A 91 -43.86 -33.04 -25.44
C TYR A 91 -43.67 -31.50 -25.46
N ASN A 92 -43.29 -30.81 -26.57
CA ASN A 92 -43.42 -31.05 -28.03
C ASN A 92 -42.21 -30.47 -28.84
N ILE A 93 -41.70 -31.10 -29.93
CA ILE A 93 -41.99 -30.88 -31.39
C ILE A 93 -41.78 -29.41 -31.86
N SER A 94 -41.04 -29.03 -32.92
CA SER A 94 -40.07 -29.65 -33.90
C SER A 94 -39.26 -28.48 -34.55
N LYS A 95 -38.31 -28.57 -35.51
CA LYS A 95 -38.14 -29.37 -36.75
C LYS A 95 -36.69 -29.20 -37.26
N ALA A 96 -36.24 -29.98 -38.26
CA ALA A 96 -34.84 -29.96 -38.74
C ALA A 96 -34.71 -29.87 -40.28
N ALA A 97 -33.55 -29.41 -40.78
CA ALA A 97 -32.99 -29.80 -42.09
C ALA A 97 -31.50 -29.43 -42.24
N SER A 98 -30.72 -30.34 -42.84
CA SER A 98 -29.46 -30.09 -43.56
C SER A 98 -29.44 -31.03 -44.78
N PRO A 99 -28.50 -30.89 -45.76
CA PRO A 99 -27.62 -32.04 -46.00
C PRO A 99 -26.25 -31.77 -46.68
N SER A 100 -25.22 -32.53 -46.24
CA SER A 100 -24.19 -33.18 -47.09
C SER A 100 -23.09 -32.31 -47.78
N ARG A 101 -21.91 -32.81 -48.22
CA ARG A 101 -21.29 -34.17 -48.15
C ARG A 101 -19.76 -34.14 -48.45
N ASN A 102 -19.01 -35.13 -47.92
CA ASN A 102 -17.69 -35.66 -48.35
C ASN A 102 -16.46 -34.69 -48.37
N GLY A 103 -15.20 -35.11 -48.11
CA GLY A 103 -14.71 -36.37 -47.50
C GLY A 103 -13.26 -36.75 -47.89
N LEU A 104 -12.49 -37.34 -46.94
CA LEU A 104 -11.19 -38.08 -47.11
C LEU A 104 -9.95 -37.23 -47.52
N SER A 105 -8.68 -37.56 -47.20
CA SER A 105 -8.04 -38.49 -46.23
C SER A 105 -6.51 -38.31 -46.17
N ARG A 106 -5.84 -38.59 -45.02
CA ARG A 106 -4.41 -39.08 -44.80
C ARG A 106 -3.22 -38.39 -45.55
N SER A 107 -1.96 -38.39 -45.08
CA SER A 107 -1.30 -38.70 -43.80
C SER A 107 0.17 -38.21 -43.80
N LEU A 108 0.71 -37.92 -42.61
CA LEU A 108 2.11 -37.64 -42.21
C LEU A 108 3.23 -38.44 -42.94
N TYR A 109 4.39 -37.82 -43.26
CA TYR A 109 5.68 -37.97 -42.52
C TYR A 109 6.96 -37.37 -43.20
N ALA A 110 7.50 -36.28 -42.63
CA ALA A 110 8.93 -36.02 -42.34
C ALA A 110 10.01 -36.02 -43.51
N PRO A 111 11.36 -36.00 -43.29
CA PRO A 111 12.16 -34.84 -43.75
C PRO A 111 13.55 -35.13 -44.42
N SER A 112 14.19 -34.12 -45.01
CA SER A 112 15.63 -34.13 -45.38
C SER A 112 16.24 -32.72 -45.52
N SER A 113 17.55 -32.61 -45.78
CA SER A 113 18.37 -31.39 -45.58
C SER A 113 19.36 -31.06 -46.72
N ARG A 114 20.03 -29.90 -46.61
CA ARG A 114 21.34 -29.45 -47.18
C ARG A 114 21.40 -28.45 -48.38
N ASN A 115 22.16 -27.38 -48.10
CA ASN A 115 23.31 -26.81 -48.85
C ASN A 115 23.23 -25.68 -49.92
N ASP A 116 24.17 -24.73 -49.72
CA ASP A 116 25.06 -23.98 -50.65
C ASP A 116 24.65 -22.67 -51.40
N ARG A 117 25.46 -21.61 -51.12
CA ARG A 117 26.10 -20.56 -51.98
C ARG A 117 25.24 -19.55 -52.76
N ILE A 118 25.29 -18.24 -52.46
CA ILE A 118 26.36 -17.21 -52.75
C ILE A 118 26.73 -17.05 -54.24
N GLU A 119 26.36 -15.90 -54.81
CA GLU A 119 27.14 -14.97 -55.66
C GLU A 119 26.34 -13.63 -55.74
N GLU A 120 26.81 -12.45 -56.18
CA GLU A 120 28.00 -12.04 -56.95
C GLU A 120 28.51 -10.61 -56.54
N SER A 121 29.38 -9.96 -57.33
CA SER A 121 29.97 -8.60 -57.09
C SER A 121 29.82 -7.68 -58.34
N PRO A 122 30.21 -6.37 -58.41
CA PRO A 122 31.64 -5.95 -58.44
C PRO A 122 32.06 -4.46 -58.12
N ARG A 123 33.34 -4.26 -57.73
CA ARG A 123 34.32 -3.18 -58.13
C ARG A 123 34.04 -1.66 -57.88
N MET A 124 35.02 -0.72 -57.87
CA MET A 124 36.49 -0.69 -57.55
C MET A 124 37.06 0.75 -57.69
N ASN A 125 38.13 1.14 -56.97
CA ASN A 125 39.24 2.02 -57.42
C ASN A 125 40.35 2.22 -56.34
N ASP A 126 41.57 2.58 -56.77
CA ASP A 126 42.85 2.62 -56.01
C ASP A 126 43.18 4.05 -55.42
N SER A 127 44.32 4.41 -54.77
CA SER A 127 45.69 3.85 -54.77
C SER A 127 46.65 4.28 -53.60
N ILE A 128 47.48 3.32 -53.13
CA ILE A 128 48.96 3.32 -52.87
C ILE A 128 49.65 4.65 -52.39
N SER A 129 50.38 4.72 -51.24
CA SER A 129 51.76 4.16 -51.06
C SER A 129 52.35 4.23 -49.61
N SER A 130 53.17 3.21 -49.25
CA SER A 130 54.48 3.17 -48.50
C SER A 130 54.83 4.19 -47.36
N LEU A 131 55.58 3.91 -46.26
CA LEU A 131 56.78 3.06 -45.99
C LEU A 131 56.95 2.72 -44.46
N LYS A 132 57.89 1.80 -44.13
CA LYS A 132 58.56 1.43 -42.83
C LYS A 132 58.43 2.40 -41.62
N GLY A 133 58.39 2.01 -40.33
CA GLY A 133 58.41 0.71 -39.63
C GLY A 133 59.53 0.58 -38.54
N PHE A 134 59.22 0.21 -37.28
CA PHE A 134 60.10 -0.55 -36.33
C PHE A 134 59.49 -0.82 -34.91
N SER A 135 59.93 -1.91 -34.29
CA SER A 135 59.96 -2.24 -32.82
C SER A 135 58.69 -2.67 -32.05
N ASN A 136 58.90 -3.69 -31.21
CA ASN A 136 57.94 -4.33 -30.29
C ASN A 136 57.58 -3.47 -29.07
N THR A 137 56.37 -3.66 -28.52
CA THR A 137 56.17 -4.19 -27.15
C THR A 137 54.69 -4.54 -26.88
N MET A 138 54.44 -5.52 -25.99
CA MET A 138 53.09 -5.78 -25.45
C MET A 138 52.74 -4.74 -24.38
N VAL A 139 51.48 -4.33 -24.29
CA VAL A 139 50.96 -3.50 -23.19
C VAL A 139 49.63 -4.07 -22.68
N ASN A 140 49.51 -4.21 -21.36
CA ASN A 140 48.28 -4.67 -20.71
C ASN A 140 47.12 -3.70 -20.90
N VAL A 141 45.93 -4.21 -21.24
CA VAL A 141 44.67 -3.47 -21.06
C VAL A 141 44.36 -3.40 -19.56
N SER A 142 44.10 -2.20 -19.06
CA SER A 142 43.98 -1.95 -17.62
C SER A 142 42.52 -2.05 -17.13
N VAL A 143 42.34 -2.68 -15.96
CA VAL A 143 41.01 -2.88 -15.35
C VAL A 143 40.47 -1.58 -14.75
N GLY A 144 39.25 -1.21 -15.12
CA GLY A 144 38.55 -0.02 -14.62
C GLY A 144 38.33 -0.04 -13.10
N LYS A 145 38.50 1.11 -12.44
CA LYS A 145 38.39 1.25 -10.98
C LYS A 145 36.94 1.41 -10.54
N SER A 146 36.58 0.80 -9.41
CA SER A 146 35.25 0.90 -8.82
C SER A 146 34.88 2.31 -8.38
N SER A 147 33.64 2.72 -8.65
CA SER A 147 33.04 3.92 -8.06
C SER A 147 32.85 3.72 -6.54
N ARG A 148 33.25 4.72 -5.75
CA ARG A 148 33.15 4.69 -4.29
C ARG A 148 31.73 5.02 -3.82
N GLY A 149 31.33 4.42 -2.70
CA GLY A 149 29.94 4.36 -2.24
C GLY A 149 29.25 5.71 -2.01
N SER A 150 27.98 5.77 -2.39
CA SER A 150 27.07 6.88 -2.10
C SER A 150 26.65 6.90 -0.61
N PRO A 151 26.59 8.09 0.03
CA PRO A 151 26.15 8.20 1.42
C PRO A 151 24.62 8.23 1.51
N LEU A 152 24.05 7.31 2.30
CA LEU A 152 22.66 7.40 2.78
C LEU A 152 22.46 8.73 3.53
N ARG A 153 21.73 9.68 2.92
CA ARG A 153 21.38 10.96 3.56
C ARG A 153 20.14 10.83 4.46
N LYS A 154 19.97 11.85 5.31
CA LYS A 154 18.99 11.94 6.38
C LYS A 154 17.57 12.13 5.84
N TRP A 155 16.60 11.40 6.39
CA TRP A 155 15.32 12.02 6.76
C TRP A 155 15.55 12.83 8.04
N MET A 156 14.98 14.03 8.14
CA MET A 156 15.36 15.00 9.17
C MET A 156 14.25 15.24 10.21
N SER A 157 14.50 14.79 11.44
CA SER A 157 14.05 15.52 12.63
C SER A 157 15.07 16.62 12.94
N HIS A 158 14.64 17.87 12.96
CA HIS A 158 15.52 19.01 13.26
C HIS A 158 15.59 19.26 14.77
N GLN A 159 16.79 19.17 15.34
CA GLN A 159 17.45 20.21 16.17
C GLN A 159 18.71 19.63 16.85
N ASN A 160 19.84 20.32 16.76
CA ASN A 160 20.78 20.54 17.88
C ASN A 160 21.99 21.43 17.49
N VAL A 161 21.98 22.66 18.01
CA VAL A 161 22.98 23.24 18.93
C VAL A 161 24.48 22.83 18.78
N LYS A 162 25.31 23.87 18.58
CA LYS A 162 26.77 24.01 18.87
C LYS A 162 27.80 23.11 18.15
N GLY A 163 28.62 23.77 17.32
CA GLY A 163 30.03 24.01 17.68
C GLY A 163 31.12 23.17 17.01
N SER A 164 31.99 23.83 16.23
CA SER A 164 33.27 23.28 15.75
C SER A 164 34.32 24.40 15.61
N PRO A 165 35.57 24.25 16.12
CA PRO A 165 36.59 25.29 16.11
C PRO A 165 37.39 25.39 14.78
N SER A 166 38.27 26.40 14.72
CA SER A 166 38.99 26.90 13.54
C SER A 166 40.40 26.32 13.30
N SER A 167 40.84 26.22 12.04
CA SER A 167 42.23 26.41 11.53
C SER A 167 42.40 25.80 10.11
N THR A 168 43.24 26.27 9.18
CA THR A 168 43.92 27.57 8.98
C THR A 168 44.26 27.80 7.49
N ASN A 169 44.43 29.08 7.11
CA ASN A 169 44.97 29.67 5.87
C ASN A 169 46.44 29.21 5.54
N PRO A 170 47.11 29.61 4.43
CA PRO A 170 46.85 30.71 3.46
C PRO A 170 46.88 30.25 1.97
N LEU A 171 46.84 31.06 0.89
CA LEU A 171 47.17 32.46 0.50
C LEU A 171 46.14 32.93 -0.59
N SER A 172 46.03 34.15 -1.13
CA SER A 172 46.37 35.58 -0.82
C SER A 172 45.78 36.46 -1.98
N GLU A 173 45.82 37.79 -2.13
CA GLU A 173 46.44 38.96 -1.46
C GLU A 173 45.44 40.17 -1.38
N SER A 174 45.93 41.33 -0.91
CA SER A 174 45.60 42.76 -1.17
C SER A 174 44.28 43.22 -1.83
N THR A 175 43.66 44.36 -1.46
CA THR A 175 44.23 45.59 -0.85
C THR A 175 43.44 46.19 0.33
N THR A 176 44.16 47.02 1.09
CA THR A 176 43.75 47.99 2.14
C THR A 176 42.63 48.96 1.74
N SER A 177 41.90 49.67 2.61
CA SER A 177 41.90 49.94 4.09
C SER A 177 40.44 50.24 4.53
N GLY A 178 40.00 50.48 5.78
CA GLY A 178 40.52 50.66 7.16
C GLY A 178 39.49 51.56 7.92
N ARG A 179 39.30 51.61 9.25
CA ARG A 179 39.88 50.97 10.46
C ARG A 179 38.89 51.24 11.65
N THR A 180 39.18 50.75 12.86
CA THR A 180 38.67 51.20 14.19
C THR A 180 37.17 51.07 14.54
N THR A 181 36.89 50.06 15.37
CA THR A 181 35.94 49.99 16.53
C THR A 181 36.24 51.09 17.59
N PRO A 182 35.44 51.34 18.66
CA PRO A 182 34.52 50.48 19.46
C PRO A 182 33.08 51.04 19.58
N SER A 183 32.13 50.69 20.49
CA SER A 183 32.13 50.04 21.83
C SER A 183 30.82 49.26 22.12
N LEU A 184 30.71 48.60 23.29
CA LEU A 184 29.45 48.09 23.86
C LEU A 184 28.78 49.13 24.77
N VAL A 185 27.44 49.11 24.86
CA VAL A 185 26.65 49.49 26.05
C VAL A 185 25.44 48.54 26.14
N SER A 186 24.96 48.22 27.35
CA SER A 186 23.78 47.40 27.61
C SER A 186 22.47 48.23 27.61
N GLY A 187 21.33 47.57 27.38
CA GLY A 187 20.00 48.19 27.50
C GLY A 187 18.92 47.11 27.58
N SER A 188 17.96 47.28 28.49
CA SER A 188 16.88 46.31 28.78
C SER A 188 15.50 46.87 28.39
N HIS A 189 14.51 45.96 28.38
CA HIS A 189 13.03 46.16 28.35
C HIS A 189 12.44 47.49 27.81
N HIS A 190 11.51 47.39 26.84
CA HIS A 190 10.07 47.35 27.16
C HIS A 190 9.18 47.18 25.91
N HIS A 191 7.89 46.96 26.12
CA HIS A 191 6.87 46.83 25.08
C HIS A 191 6.57 48.16 24.37
N SER A 192 6.23 48.11 23.09
CA SER A 192 5.13 48.92 22.54
C SER A 192 4.56 48.25 21.29
N SER A 193 3.26 48.40 21.06
CA SER A 193 2.53 47.87 19.91
C SER A 193 2.14 49.00 18.95
N TRP A 194 2.44 48.85 17.66
CA TRP A 194 1.89 49.69 16.59
C TRP A 194 1.59 48.85 15.34
N THR A 195 0.65 49.31 14.52
CA THR A 195 0.00 48.56 13.45
C THR A 195 0.10 49.26 12.09
N VAL A 196 -0.08 48.49 11.00
CA VAL A 196 -0.19 48.89 9.57
C VAL A 196 1.00 49.68 8.96
N PRO A 197 1.16 49.79 7.60
CA PRO A 197 0.42 49.19 6.48
C PRO A 197 1.31 48.41 5.46
N ARG A 198 0.73 48.03 4.30
CA ARG A 198 1.30 47.25 3.19
C ARG A 198 2.29 48.03 2.29
N SER A 199 3.34 47.39 1.76
CA SER A 199 3.70 47.38 0.31
C SER A 199 4.67 46.19 -0.01
N ILE A 200 4.38 45.36 -1.01
CA ILE A 200 4.88 45.36 -2.42
C ILE A 200 6.25 44.65 -2.64
N SER A 201 6.15 43.41 -3.16
CA SER A 201 7.06 42.64 -4.03
C SER A 201 8.60 42.70 -3.88
N ARG A 202 9.19 41.49 -3.81
CA ARG A 202 10.12 41.02 -4.86
C ARG A 202 10.06 39.50 -4.98
N ALA A 203 10.17 38.99 -6.21
CA ALA A 203 10.14 37.56 -6.50
C ALA A 203 11.55 36.94 -6.39
N GLY A 204 11.60 35.66 -6.00
CA GLY A 204 12.78 34.82 -6.04
C GLY A 204 12.36 33.37 -6.27
N SER A 205 12.77 32.79 -7.40
CA SER A 205 12.34 31.45 -7.80
C SER A 205 12.94 30.36 -6.93
N ALA A 206 12.13 29.38 -6.53
CA ALA A 206 12.58 28.14 -5.89
C ALA A 206 11.75 26.95 -6.40
N CYS A 207 12.40 25.80 -6.53
CA CYS A 207 11.80 24.58 -7.04
C CYS A 207 10.91 23.87 -6.00
N THR A 208 10.18 22.85 -6.46
CA THR A 208 9.29 22.00 -5.68
C THR A 208 9.90 21.46 -4.38
N LEU A 209 9.15 21.65 -3.29
CA LEU A 209 9.10 20.72 -2.16
C LEU A 209 7.63 20.46 -1.86
N TYR A 210 7.24 19.18 -1.81
CA TYR A 210 5.97 18.76 -1.21
C TYR A 210 6.07 18.82 0.32
N SER A 211 6.20 20.03 0.86
CA SER A 211 5.70 20.32 2.20
C SER A 211 4.18 20.49 2.08
N SER A 212 3.40 19.60 2.68
CA SER A 212 1.97 19.86 2.88
C SER A 212 1.82 21.24 3.51
N PRO A 213 1.05 22.16 2.93
CA PRO A 213 0.80 23.43 3.58
C PRO A 213 -0.02 23.13 4.83
N ARG A 214 0.64 23.12 6.00
CA ARG A 214 0.00 23.40 7.27
C ARG A 214 -0.47 24.85 7.21
N ILE A 215 -1.60 25.05 6.53
CA ILE A 215 -2.46 26.19 6.78
C ILE A 215 -2.77 26.07 8.26
N HIS A 216 -2.31 27.04 9.06
CA HIS A 216 -2.93 27.26 10.36
C HIS A 216 -4.34 27.75 10.07
N CYS A 217 -5.27 26.80 9.96
CA CYS A 217 -6.68 27.09 10.09
C CYS A 217 -6.87 27.72 11.47
N ASN A 218 -7.34 28.96 11.50
CA ASN A 218 -8.08 29.40 12.68
C ASN A 218 -9.24 28.42 12.83
N ALA A 219 -9.37 27.79 14.00
CA ALA A 219 -10.49 26.91 14.28
C ALA A 219 -11.79 27.67 14.06
N GLY A 220 -12.52 27.25 13.04
CA GLY A 220 -13.69 27.93 12.50
C GLY A 220 -14.50 26.91 11.76
N CYS A 221 -15.37 26.22 12.49
CA CYS A 221 -16.33 25.30 11.91
C CYS A 221 -17.18 26.00 10.82
N ASN A 222 -17.83 25.21 9.98
CA ASN A 222 -18.84 25.70 9.06
C ASN A 222 -20.09 26.12 9.86
N SER A 223 -20.00 27.25 10.57
CA SER A 223 -20.96 27.73 11.58
C SER A 223 -22.25 28.30 11.01
N ARG A 224 -22.44 28.21 9.68
CA ARG A 224 -23.71 28.47 9.01
C ARG A 224 -24.23 27.19 8.40
N GLU A 225 -25.41 26.81 8.85
CA GLU A 225 -26.20 25.73 8.26
C GLU A 225 -26.39 25.94 6.74
N PRO A 226 -26.50 24.87 5.96
CA PRO A 226 -26.79 24.95 4.53
C PRO A 226 -28.19 25.55 4.30
N ILE A 227 -28.32 26.49 3.37
CA ILE A 227 -29.59 27.14 3.06
C ILE A 227 -30.00 26.83 1.62
N PHE A 228 -31.06 26.06 1.44
CA PHE A 228 -31.72 25.93 0.14
C PHE A 228 -32.74 27.05 -0.05
N ASN A 229 -32.54 27.88 -1.08
CA ASN A 229 -33.55 28.84 -1.53
C ASN A 229 -34.25 28.30 -2.77
N SER A 230 -35.47 27.78 -2.58
CA SER A 230 -36.30 27.24 -3.66
C SER A 230 -36.73 28.30 -4.67
N SER A 231 -36.96 29.56 -4.26
CA SER A 231 -37.35 30.64 -5.17
C SER A 231 -36.29 30.97 -6.24
N SER A 232 -35.01 30.71 -5.95
CA SER A 232 -33.90 30.87 -6.89
C SER A 232 -33.31 29.54 -7.38
N HIS A 233 -33.82 28.40 -6.91
CA HIS A 233 -33.23 27.06 -7.09
C HIS A 233 -31.72 27.02 -6.83
N VAL A 234 -31.32 27.48 -5.64
CA VAL A 234 -29.91 27.61 -5.24
C VAL A 234 -29.71 27.07 -3.83
N LEU A 235 -28.66 26.26 -3.66
CA LEU A 235 -28.17 25.77 -2.38
C LEU A 235 -26.91 26.55 -1.98
N GLN A 236 -27.00 27.30 -0.87
CA GLN A 236 -25.87 27.99 -0.27
C GLN A 236 -25.21 27.08 0.76
N LEU A 237 -23.90 26.85 0.59
CA LEU A 237 -23.09 25.97 1.42
C LEU A 237 -21.90 26.73 1.98
N GLN A 238 -21.33 26.24 3.08
CA GLN A 238 -20.00 26.64 3.55
C GLN A 238 -19.02 25.48 3.35
N VAL A 239 -17.94 25.68 2.59
CA VAL A 239 -16.93 24.66 2.25
C VAL A 239 -15.55 25.23 2.56
N ALA A 240 -14.76 24.55 3.39
CA ALA A 240 -13.46 25.02 3.88
C ALA A 240 -13.47 26.50 4.33
N GLY A 241 -14.48 26.87 5.14
CA GLY A 241 -14.66 28.23 5.66
C GLY A 241 -15.19 29.26 4.65
N ARG A 242 -15.52 28.88 3.41
CA ARG A 242 -15.99 29.79 2.35
C ARG A 242 -17.45 29.53 2.00
N SER A 243 -18.25 30.59 1.84
CA SER A 243 -19.58 30.46 1.24
C SER A 243 -19.45 30.13 -0.24
N VAL A 244 -20.10 29.06 -0.69
CA VAL A 244 -20.20 28.63 -2.09
C VAL A 244 -21.67 28.46 -2.46
N THR A 245 -22.00 28.73 -3.73
CA THR A 245 -23.37 28.78 -4.23
C THR A 245 -23.52 27.73 -5.32
N VAL A 246 -24.41 26.75 -5.11
CA VAL A 246 -24.61 25.60 -6.00
C VAL A 246 -25.98 25.70 -6.66
N PRO A 247 -26.10 25.59 -8.00
CA PRO A 247 -27.39 25.52 -8.68
C PRO A 247 -28.08 24.18 -8.38
N VAL A 248 -29.39 24.21 -8.17
CA VAL A 248 -30.24 23.03 -7.92
C VAL A 248 -31.17 22.83 -9.14
N PRO A 249 -31.41 21.59 -9.61
CA PRO A 249 -32.38 21.35 -10.67
C PRO A 249 -33.81 21.78 -10.27
N THR A 250 -34.59 22.25 -11.24
CA THR A 250 -36.00 22.64 -11.01
C THR A 250 -36.91 21.49 -10.60
N SER A 251 -36.54 20.26 -10.94
CA SER A 251 -37.22 19.03 -10.52
C SER A 251 -37.09 18.70 -9.03
N VAL A 252 -36.28 19.45 -8.26
CA VAL A 252 -36.06 19.26 -6.83
C VAL A 252 -36.78 20.37 -6.05
N GLU A 253 -38.03 20.10 -5.69
CA GLU A 253 -38.85 21.01 -4.89
C GLU A 253 -38.58 20.84 -3.38
N ASN A 254 -38.36 21.96 -2.68
CA ASN A 254 -38.42 22.12 -1.22
C ASN A 254 -37.81 20.97 -0.36
N PHE A 255 -36.55 20.60 -0.61
CA PHE A 255 -35.80 19.73 0.30
C PHE A 255 -35.16 20.51 1.46
N ASP A 256 -35.08 19.89 2.64
CA ASP A 256 -34.36 20.42 3.79
C ASP A 256 -32.99 19.72 3.90
N PRO A 257 -31.87 20.44 3.76
CA PRO A 257 -30.52 19.86 3.81
C PRO A 257 -30.07 19.37 5.21
N THR A 258 -30.84 19.64 6.28
CA THR A 258 -30.55 19.16 7.64
C THR A 258 -31.18 17.80 7.94
N VAL A 259 -32.31 17.46 7.30
CA VAL A 259 -33.06 16.21 7.50
C VAL A 259 -32.23 15.00 7.10
N ASN A 260 -32.20 13.97 7.93
CA ASN A 260 -31.38 12.77 7.73
C ASN A 260 -31.79 11.98 6.46
N GLN A 261 -30.82 11.76 5.57
CA GLN A 261 -30.95 10.89 4.39
C GLN A 261 -30.35 9.51 4.69
N PRO A 262 -31.08 8.39 4.49
CA PRO A 262 -30.55 7.06 4.76
C PRO A 262 -29.38 6.68 3.85
N ALA A 263 -28.52 5.80 4.36
CA ALA A 263 -27.49 5.11 3.57
C ALA A 263 -28.14 4.26 2.45
N PRO A 264 -27.38 3.89 1.39
CA PRO A 264 -27.91 3.05 0.32
C PRO A 264 -28.53 1.74 0.83
N ASP A 265 -29.73 1.39 0.35
CA ASP A 265 -30.45 0.15 0.70
C ASP A 265 -29.71 -1.14 0.27
N SER A 266 -28.67 -1.01 -0.55
CA SER A 266 -27.74 -2.09 -0.90
C SER A 266 -26.93 -2.57 0.31
N PRO A 267 -26.51 -3.84 0.37
CA PRO A 267 -25.53 -4.29 1.35
C PRO A 267 -24.23 -3.46 1.30
N PRO A 268 -23.47 -3.38 2.40
CA PRO A 268 -22.18 -2.69 2.41
C PRO A 268 -21.21 -3.34 1.42
N PRO A 269 -20.43 -2.56 0.64
CA PRO A 269 -19.52 -3.12 -0.36
C PRO A 269 -18.48 -4.07 0.21
N ARG A 270 -18.28 -5.19 -0.48
CA ARG A 270 -17.34 -6.24 -0.06
C ARG A 270 -16.02 -6.11 -0.80
N LEU A 271 -14.91 -6.04 -0.07
CA LEU A 271 -13.58 -6.17 -0.66
C LEU A 271 -13.43 -7.56 -1.31
N VAL A 272 -13.07 -7.59 -2.59
CA VAL A 272 -12.89 -8.83 -3.38
C VAL A 272 -11.43 -9.04 -3.78
N TRP A 273 -10.68 -7.97 -4.05
CA TRP A 273 -9.27 -8.10 -4.42
C TRP A 273 -8.42 -6.92 -3.95
N VAL A 274 -7.19 -7.22 -3.57
CA VAL A 274 -6.09 -6.29 -3.32
C VAL A 274 -5.01 -6.50 -4.37
N TYR A 275 -4.77 -5.49 -5.19
CA TYR A 275 -3.58 -5.39 -6.03
C TYR A 275 -2.54 -4.60 -5.25
N GLY A 276 -1.54 -5.28 -4.68
CA GLY A 276 -0.56 -4.63 -3.82
C GLY A 276 0.15 -5.62 -2.89
N TYR A 277 1.46 -5.46 -2.75
CA TYR A 277 2.24 -6.08 -1.68
C TYR A 277 3.22 -5.04 -1.13
N ARG A 278 3.19 -4.76 0.18
CA ARG A 278 4.09 -3.77 0.76
C ARG A 278 5.51 -4.35 0.92
N GLY A 279 6.41 -4.07 -0.02
CA GLY A 279 7.81 -4.53 0.03
C GLY A 279 8.88 -3.42 0.12
N LYS A 280 8.50 -2.19 -0.23
CA LYS A 280 9.41 -1.02 -0.29
C LYS A 280 10.15 -0.73 1.02
N ASP A 281 9.42 -0.62 2.13
CA ASP A 281 9.88 -0.11 3.44
C ASP A 281 9.90 -1.16 4.59
N VAL A 282 8.98 -2.13 4.58
CA VAL A 282 8.85 -3.21 5.59
C VAL A 282 9.66 -4.48 5.23
N ARG A 283 9.65 -5.47 6.15
CA ARG A 283 10.38 -6.76 6.06
C ARG A 283 9.60 -7.86 6.78
N ASN A 284 9.99 -9.13 6.57
CA ASN A 284 9.48 -10.33 7.26
C ASN A 284 7.94 -10.47 7.21
N ASN A 285 7.33 -9.95 6.16
CA ASN A 285 5.89 -9.75 6.01
C ASN A 285 5.26 -10.60 4.90
N VAL A 286 5.86 -11.76 4.60
CA VAL A 286 5.28 -12.81 3.76
C VAL A 286 5.42 -14.13 4.52
N HIS A 287 4.29 -14.76 4.81
CA HIS A 287 4.18 -16.04 5.49
C HIS A 287 3.32 -16.99 4.66
N TYR A 288 3.39 -18.29 4.93
CA TYR A 288 2.56 -19.31 4.29
C TYR A 288 1.78 -20.07 5.36
N LEU A 289 0.47 -20.21 5.16
CA LEU A 289 -0.42 -20.87 6.11
C LEU A 289 -0.65 -22.34 5.74
N PRO A 290 -1.00 -23.23 6.70
CA PRO A 290 -1.28 -24.64 6.42
C PRO A 290 -2.49 -24.87 5.51
N THR A 291 -3.29 -23.83 5.28
CA THR A 291 -4.42 -23.79 4.35
C THR A 291 -3.99 -23.72 2.88
N GLY A 292 -2.73 -23.40 2.58
CA GLY A 292 -2.21 -23.13 1.23
C GLY A 292 -2.11 -21.63 0.90
N GLU A 293 -2.54 -20.75 1.81
CA GLU A 293 -2.64 -19.30 1.56
C GLU A 293 -1.32 -18.56 1.86
N LEU A 294 -0.96 -17.63 0.98
CA LEU A 294 0.06 -16.61 1.23
C LEU A 294 -0.50 -15.50 2.10
N LEU A 295 0.10 -15.28 3.26
CA LEU A 295 -0.24 -14.17 4.14
C LEU A 295 0.76 -13.02 3.97
N TYR A 296 0.27 -11.85 3.55
CA TYR A 296 1.03 -10.59 3.46
C TYR A 296 0.10 -9.40 3.74
N PHE A 297 0.59 -8.16 3.66
CA PHE A 297 -0.26 -6.97 3.88
C PHE A 297 0.03 -5.81 2.92
N CYS A 298 -0.96 -4.94 2.77
CA CYS A 298 -0.90 -3.67 2.04
C CYS A 298 -1.92 -2.68 2.65
N GLY A 299 -1.59 -1.38 2.73
CA GLY A 299 -2.39 -0.42 3.51
C GLY A 299 -2.61 -0.88 4.96
N SER A 300 -3.88 -0.91 5.40
CA SER A 300 -4.32 -1.50 6.67
C SER A 300 -4.95 -2.90 6.54
N VAL A 301 -4.76 -3.58 5.40
CA VAL A 301 -5.36 -4.88 5.10
C VAL A 301 -4.30 -5.99 5.13
N VAL A 302 -4.54 -7.06 5.89
CA VAL A 302 -3.81 -8.32 5.71
C VAL A 302 -4.55 -9.15 4.66
N VAL A 303 -3.83 -9.60 3.65
CA VAL A 303 -4.32 -10.42 2.54
C VAL A 303 -3.88 -11.86 2.78
N LEU A 304 -4.84 -12.79 2.67
CA LEU A 304 -4.63 -14.23 2.62
C LEU A 304 -4.97 -14.66 1.17
N HIS A 305 -3.96 -14.94 0.36
CA HIS A 305 -4.09 -15.21 -1.07
C HIS A 305 -3.85 -16.70 -1.35
N ASN A 306 -4.88 -17.44 -1.75
CA ASN A 306 -4.70 -18.77 -2.34
C ASN A 306 -4.35 -18.61 -3.82
N VAL A 307 -3.08 -18.92 -4.15
CA VAL A 307 -2.53 -18.76 -5.50
C VAL A 307 -3.06 -19.82 -6.46
N GLU A 308 -3.37 -21.03 -5.97
CA GLU A 308 -3.86 -22.14 -6.80
C GLU A 308 -5.34 -21.95 -7.18
N GLU A 309 -6.16 -21.45 -6.26
CA GLU A 309 -7.57 -21.13 -6.51
C GLU A 309 -7.79 -19.72 -7.10
N HIS A 310 -6.74 -18.87 -7.10
CA HIS A 310 -6.81 -17.45 -7.48
C HIS A 310 -7.82 -16.64 -6.65
N THR A 311 -7.91 -16.92 -5.34
CA THR A 311 -8.83 -16.29 -4.39
C THR A 311 -8.09 -15.53 -3.30
N GLN A 312 -8.71 -14.47 -2.77
CA GLN A 312 -8.22 -13.74 -1.60
C GLN A 312 -9.28 -13.71 -0.49
N ARG A 313 -8.81 -13.74 0.75
CA ARG A 313 -9.55 -13.34 1.96
C ARG A 313 -8.80 -12.19 2.64
N HIS A 314 -9.53 -11.35 3.38
CA HIS A 314 -9.00 -10.08 3.88
C HIS A 314 -9.31 -9.89 5.36
N TYR A 315 -8.29 -9.58 6.16
CA TYR A 315 -8.44 -9.11 7.53
C TYR A 315 -8.26 -7.60 7.57
N THR A 316 -9.37 -6.88 7.74
CA THR A 316 -9.50 -5.42 7.67
C THR A 316 -9.57 -4.75 9.05
N GLY A 317 -9.11 -5.45 10.11
CA GLY A 317 -9.22 -4.96 11.50
C GLY A 317 -8.37 -3.73 11.83
N HIS A 318 -7.38 -3.38 11.01
CA HIS A 318 -6.48 -2.25 11.27
C HIS A 318 -6.99 -0.94 10.66
N THR A 319 -6.72 0.16 11.35
CA THR A 319 -7.14 1.53 11.00
C THR A 319 -6.00 2.37 10.40
N CYS A 320 -4.77 1.87 10.47
CA CYS A 320 -3.54 2.51 10.03
C CYS A 320 -2.59 1.51 9.38
N ASP A 321 -1.51 2.04 8.81
CA ASP A 321 -0.43 1.32 8.15
C ASP A 321 0.01 0.07 8.93
N ILE A 322 -0.18 -1.14 8.38
CA ILE A 322 0.43 -2.33 8.98
C ILE A 322 1.93 -2.28 8.73
N ARG A 323 2.70 -2.54 9.80
CA ARG A 323 4.17 -2.42 9.82
C ARG A 323 4.88 -3.73 10.13
N SER A 324 4.22 -4.64 10.86
CA SER A 324 4.75 -5.96 11.19
C SER A 324 3.65 -7.01 11.25
N VAL A 325 4.01 -8.27 10.93
CA VAL A 325 3.14 -9.44 11.09
C VAL A 325 3.96 -10.68 11.40
N CYS A 326 3.45 -11.55 12.27
CA CYS A 326 4.04 -12.87 12.51
C CYS A 326 2.97 -13.94 12.79
N VAL A 327 3.26 -15.17 12.35
CA VAL A 327 2.37 -16.33 12.53
C VAL A 327 2.79 -17.11 13.78
N HIS A 328 1.82 -17.45 14.62
CA HIS A 328 1.99 -18.20 15.86
C HIS A 328 2.48 -19.65 15.60
N PRO A 329 3.16 -20.33 16.54
CA PRO A 329 3.65 -21.70 16.33
C PRO A 329 2.57 -22.72 15.95
N ASN A 330 1.33 -22.55 16.41
CA ASN A 330 0.19 -23.40 16.00
C ASN A 330 -0.26 -23.19 14.53
N ARG A 331 0.31 -22.22 13.82
CA ARG A 331 0.04 -21.87 12.41
C ARG A 331 -1.40 -21.44 12.07
N VAL A 332 -2.22 -21.18 13.09
CA VAL A 332 -3.62 -20.71 12.95
C VAL A 332 -3.75 -19.26 13.41
N LEU A 333 -3.10 -18.89 14.51
CA LEU A 333 -3.14 -17.51 15.02
C LEU A 333 -2.07 -16.63 14.37
N VAL A 334 -2.39 -15.35 14.22
CA VAL A 334 -1.53 -14.32 13.64
C VAL A 334 -1.52 -13.11 14.55
N ALA A 335 -0.37 -12.45 14.70
CA ALA A 335 -0.26 -11.13 15.29
C ALA A 335 0.19 -10.11 14.24
N SER A 336 -0.52 -8.99 14.14
CA SER A 336 -0.19 -7.87 13.24
C SER A 336 -0.16 -6.54 13.99
N GLY A 337 0.82 -5.69 13.68
CA GLY A 337 1.08 -4.43 14.35
C GLY A 337 0.99 -3.25 13.39
N GLN A 338 0.26 -2.20 13.78
CA GLN A 338 0.08 -0.99 12.97
C GLN A 338 0.94 0.21 13.43
N SER A 339 1.01 1.22 12.58
CA SER A 339 1.44 2.57 12.97
C SER A 339 0.35 3.32 13.72
N SER A 340 0.75 4.41 14.37
CA SER A 340 -0.14 5.50 14.72
C SER A 340 -0.31 6.41 13.51
N ARG A 341 -1.47 7.07 13.36
CA ARG A 341 -1.64 8.20 12.41
C ARG A 341 -1.09 9.49 13.00
N HIS A 342 -1.24 9.65 14.31
CA HIS A 342 -0.96 10.87 15.05
C HIS A 342 0.16 10.63 16.06
N GLN A 343 1.14 11.54 16.13
CA GLN A 343 2.17 11.47 17.17
C GLN A 343 1.72 12.33 18.35
N ARG A 344 1.23 11.69 19.41
CA ARG A 344 0.90 12.32 20.70
C ARG A 344 2.17 12.97 21.27
N GLU A 345 2.20 14.29 21.37
CA GLU A 345 3.29 15.00 22.04
C GLU A 345 3.23 14.68 23.53
N ARG A 346 4.38 14.27 24.11
CA ARG A 346 4.46 13.84 25.50
C ARG A 346 4.48 15.05 26.45
N HIS A 347 3.31 15.63 26.73
CA HIS A 347 3.14 16.41 27.95
C HIS A 347 3.04 15.44 29.15
N PRO A 348 3.97 15.49 30.14
CA PRO A 348 4.01 14.48 31.22
C PRO A 348 2.90 14.62 32.26
N ASP A 349 2.29 15.81 32.38
CA ASP A 349 1.63 16.25 33.62
C ASP A 349 0.09 16.39 33.50
N LEU A 350 -0.54 15.77 32.50
CA LEU A 350 -1.99 15.90 32.21
C LEU A 350 -2.72 14.54 32.24
N GLU A 351 -2.99 14.04 33.45
CA GLU A 351 -4.11 13.11 33.68
C GLU A 351 -5.47 13.83 33.73
N LEU A 352 -5.46 15.16 33.88
CA LEU A 352 -6.60 16.03 33.65
C LEU A 352 -6.59 16.51 32.19
N ARG A 353 -7.48 15.95 31.36
CA ARG A 353 -7.88 16.61 30.11
C ARG A 353 -8.74 17.83 30.44
N ASP A 354 -8.55 18.91 29.70
CA ASP A 354 -9.57 19.96 29.63
C ASP A 354 -10.89 19.35 29.09
N PRO A 355 -12.06 19.79 29.58
CA PRO A 355 -13.34 19.30 29.09
C PRO A 355 -13.54 19.69 27.62
N TYR A 356 -14.05 18.76 26.80
CA TYR A 356 -14.31 18.99 25.37
C TYR A 356 -15.12 20.27 25.15
N VAL A 357 -14.56 21.22 24.39
CA VAL A 357 -15.16 22.54 24.17
C VAL A 357 -16.13 22.51 22.98
N SER A 358 -15.96 21.54 22.08
CA SER A 358 -16.79 21.30 20.92
C SER A 358 -16.94 19.80 20.62
N ALA A 359 -17.89 19.45 19.73
CA ALA A 359 -18.01 18.10 19.20
C ALA A 359 -16.81 17.70 18.30
N VAL A 360 -16.12 18.66 17.71
CA VAL A 360 -14.94 18.41 16.86
C VAL A 360 -13.77 17.91 17.70
N ASP A 361 -13.54 18.51 18.88
CA ASP A 361 -12.48 18.05 19.80
C ASP A 361 -12.72 16.58 20.23
N LEU A 362 -13.99 16.20 20.39
CA LEU A 362 -14.39 14.82 20.72
C LEU A 362 -14.21 13.87 19.53
N GLU A 363 -14.56 14.28 18.30
CA GLU A 363 -14.32 13.48 17.09
C GLU A 363 -12.81 13.31 16.80
N GLU A 364 -12.00 14.36 16.94
CA GLU A 364 -10.54 14.29 16.81
C GLU A 364 -9.94 13.32 17.85
N ASP A 365 -10.37 13.39 19.11
CA ASP A 365 -9.87 12.48 20.15
C ASP A 365 -10.35 11.03 19.99
N LEU A 366 -11.52 10.81 19.38
CA LEU A 366 -11.99 9.49 18.97
C LEU A 366 -11.19 8.95 17.77
N GLU A 367 -10.96 9.76 16.73
CA GLU A 367 -10.07 9.39 15.61
C GLU A 367 -8.64 9.14 16.10
N HIS A 368 -8.10 9.94 17.04
CA HIS A 368 -6.80 9.71 17.68
C HIS A 368 -6.74 8.34 18.36
N SER A 369 -7.70 8.02 19.24
CA SER A 369 -7.76 6.74 19.96
C SER A 369 -7.88 5.54 19.00
N LEU A 370 -8.75 5.66 17.98
CA LEU A 370 -8.91 4.65 16.93
C LEU A 370 -7.66 4.51 16.03
N THR A 371 -6.79 5.53 15.97
CA THR A 371 -5.58 5.55 15.14
C THR A 371 -4.27 5.45 15.92
N GLU A 372 -4.30 5.04 17.20
CA GLU A 372 -3.08 4.72 17.96
C GLU A 372 -2.36 3.46 17.42
N ALA A 373 -1.05 3.40 17.62
CA ALA A 373 -0.24 2.21 17.32
C ALA A 373 -0.59 1.06 18.26
N HIS A 374 -0.98 -0.08 17.71
CA HIS A 374 -1.40 -1.25 18.48
C HIS A 374 -1.08 -2.57 17.78
N VAL A 375 -1.15 -3.67 18.54
CA VAL A 375 -1.05 -5.04 18.01
C VAL A 375 -2.41 -5.72 18.10
N ARG A 376 -2.83 -6.41 17.04
CA ARG A 376 -3.98 -7.32 17.07
C ARG A 376 -3.50 -8.76 16.99
N ILE A 377 -4.11 -9.63 17.78
CA ILE A 377 -3.99 -11.09 17.65
C ILE A 377 -5.33 -11.61 17.16
N TRP A 378 -5.31 -12.38 16.08
CA TRP A 378 -6.50 -12.84 15.34
C TRP A 378 -6.30 -14.26 14.81
N ASP A 379 -7.41 -14.90 14.45
CA ASP A 379 -7.44 -16.23 13.86
C ASP A 379 -7.51 -16.14 12.32
N SER A 380 -6.59 -16.81 11.62
CA SER A 380 -6.55 -16.84 10.15
C SER A 380 -7.68 -17.65 9.51
N VAL A 381 -8.36 -18.53 10.26
CA VAL A 381 -9.52 -19.28 9.75
C VAL A 381 -10.77 -18.41 9.78
N THR A 382 -11.18 -17.93 10.97
CA THR A 382 -12.40 -17.12 11.14
C THR A 382 -12.24 -15.64 10.79
N LEU A 383 -11.00 -15.13 10.68
CA LEU A 383 -10.66 -13.71 10.54
C LEU A 383 -11.14 -12.83 11.71
N SER A 384 -11.49 -13.45 12.85
CA SER A 384 -11.93 -12.75 14.05
C SER A 384 -10.75 -12.17 14.86
N THR A 385 -10.91 -10.96 15.38
CA THR A 385 -9.93 -10.38 16.32
C THR A 385 -10.15 -10.98 17.70
N LEU A 386 -9.12 -11.66 18.23
CA LEU A 386 -9.18 -12.30 19.55
C LEU A 386 -8.71 -11.36 20.67
N LYS A 387 -7.67 -10.56 20.40
CA LYS A 387 -7.08 -9.60 21.34
C LYS A 387 -6.55 -8.36 20.63
N ILE A 388 -6.57 -7.24 21.35
CA ILE A 388 -5.94 -5.98 20.97
C ILE A 388 -5.04 -5.55 22.13
N LEU A 389 -3.78 -5.25 21.84
CA LEU A 389 -2.82 -4.68 22.78
C LEU A 389 -2.67 -3.18 22.45
N SER A 390 -3.37 -2.32 23.18
CA SER A 390 -3.40 -0.87 23.02
C SER A 390 -3.60 -0.11 24.36
N GLY A 391 -3.64 1.22 24.31
CA GLY A 391 -4.12 2.09 25.39
C GLY A 391 -3.26 2.03 26.66
N SER A 392 -3.90 2.25 27.83
CA SER A 392 -3.22 2.33 29.13
C SER A 392 -2.44 1.06 29.52
N LYS A 393 -2.83 -0.11 29.00
CA LYS A 393 -2.04 -1.35 29.15
C LYS A 393 -0.78 -1.33 28.29
N ALA A 394 -0.91 -0.89 27.03
CA ALA A 394 0.09 -1.07 25.98
C ALA A 394 0.29 0.20 25.12
N MET A 395 1.08 1.15 25.64
CA MET A 395 1.44 2.38 24.94
C MET A 395 2.62 2.15 23.98
N PHE A 396 2.35 1.82 22.72
CA PHE A 396 3.37 1.75 21.66
C PHE A 396 3.58 3.12 21.01
N GLU A 397 4.83 3.60 20.91
CA GLU A 397 5.10 4.89 20.26
C GLU A 397 5.29 4.73 18.74
N LYS A 398 4.59 5.57 17.95
CA LYS A 398 4.63 5.70 16.47
C LYS A 398 4.24 4.48 15.66
N ALA A 399 4.76 3.29 15.92
CA ALA A 399 4.41 2.05 15.24
C ALA A 399 4.95 0.82 15.96
N VAL A 400 4.39 -0.35 15.68
CA VAL A 400 4.99 -1.63 16.03
C VAL A 400 5.79 -2.17 14.85
N SER A 401 7.12 -2.03 14.93
CA SER A 401 8.07 -2.25 13.84
C SER A 401 8.45 -3.73 13.64
N CYS A 402 8.41 -4.54 14.70
CA CYS A 402 8.78 -5.96 14.68
C CYS A 402 7.93 -6.77 15.68
N LEU A 403 7.55 -8.00 15.31
CA LEU A 403 6.77 -8.94 16.12
C LEU A 403 7.35 -10.36 16.03
N ALA A 404 7.38 -11.11 17.14
CA ALA A 404 7.64 -12.56 17.13
C ALA A 404 7.00 -13.28 18.32
N PHE A 405 6.31 -14.39 18.05
CA PHE A 405 5.86 -15.35 19.08
C PHE A 405 7.00 -16.28 19.53
N SER A 406 6.96 -16.70 20.78
CA SER A 406 7.91 -17.64 21.38
C SER A 406 7.76 -19.07 20.84
N ALA A 407 8.86 -19.72 20.47
CA ALA A 407 8.80 -21.10 19.96
C ALA A 407 8.74 -22.14 21.08
N THR A 408 9.52 -21.95 22.15
CA THR A 408 9.86 -22.99 23.15
C THR A 408 8.79 -23.27 24.21
N ASP A 409 7.70 -22.52 24.20
CA ASP A 409 6.58 -22.60 25.15
C ASP A 409 5.21 -22.73 24.44
N GLY A 410 5.21 -22.97 23.13
CA GLY A 410 4.00 -23.07 22.30
C GLY A 410 3.45 -21.75 21.75
N GLY A 411 4.09 -20.60 22.04
CA GLY A 411 3.66 -19.27 21.57
C GLY A 411 3.01 -18.40 22.63
N ASN A 412 3.11 -18.77 23.91
CA ASN A 412 2.47 -18.07 25.02
C ASN A 412 3.01 -16.64 25.27
N LEU A 413 4.22 -16.33 24.77
CA LEU A 413 4.80 -15.00 24.80
C LEU A 413 4.86 -14.38 23.40
N LEU A 414 4.50 -13.10 23.32
CA LEU A 414 4.68 -12.26 22.14
C LEU A 414 5.72 -11.18 22.46
N ALA A 415 6.74 -11.05 21.62
CA ALA A 415 7.73 -9.98 21.70
C ALA A 415 7.40 -8.92 20.64
N CYS A 416 7.33 -7.66 21.08
CA CYS A 416 6.98 -6.50 20.27
C CYS A 416 8.12 -5.47 20.35
N VAL A 417 8.48 -4.86 19.21
CA VAL A 417 9.38 -3.70 19.18
C VAL A 417 8.65 -2.51 18.57
N ASP A 418 8.74 -1.36 19.22
CA ASP A 418 8.16 -0.11 18.69
C ASP A 418 9.11 0.66 17.74
N ASP A 419 8.62 1.77 17.17
CA ASP A 419 9.42 2.74 16.40
C ASP A 419 9.65 4.05 17.19
N SER A 420 9.64 3.96 18.53
CA SER A 420 10.06 5.05 19.41
C SER A 420 11.53 5.40 19.17
N TYR A 421 11.96 6.55 19.69
CA TYR A 421 13.39 6.90 19.72
C TYR A 421 14.29 5.89 20.48
N GLN A 422 13.70 4.96 21.24
CA GLN A 422 14.41 3.93 22.01
C GLN A 422 14.27 2.52 21.41
N HIS A 423 13.41 2.32 20.40
CA HIS A 423 12.99 1.03 19.87
C HIS A 423 12.70 0.03 21.01
N THR A 424 11.69 0.36 21.80
CA THR A 424 11.32 -0.33 23.04
C THR A 424 10.94 -1.77 22.74
N LEU A 425 11.66 -2.70 23.34
CA LEU A 425 11.34 -4.12 23.33
C LEU A 425 10.43 -4.42 24.51
N SER A 426 9.22 -4.92 24.25
CA SER A 426 8.26 -5.35 25.27
C SER A 426 7.84 -6.81 25.04
N ILE A 427 7.66 -7.56 26.14
CA ILE A 427 7.23 -8.96 26.13
C ILE A 427 5.86 -9.10 26.77
N TRP A 428 4.99 -9.90 26.18
CA TRP A 428 3.57 -9.99 26.52
C TRP A 428 3.10 -11.43 26.70
N LYS A 429 2.43 -11.75 27.81
CA LYS A 429 1.49 -12.88 27.93
C LYS A 429 0.21 -12.46 27.22
N TRP A 430 0.20 -12.50 25.89
CA TRP A 430 -0.80 -11.86 25.03
C TRP A 430 -2.24 -12.31 25.31
N ALA A 431 -2.44 -13.59 25.68
CA ALA A 431 -3.75 -14.14 26.04
C ALA A 431 -4.40 -13.43 27.25
N ASN A 432 -3.57 -12.90 28.16
CA ASN A 432 -3.99 -12.18 29.37
C ASN A 432 -3.79 -10.66 29.25
N GLU A 433 -3.39 -10.15 28.08
CA GLU A 433 -3.03 -8.73 27.83
C GLU A 433 -1.94 -8.19 28.79
N ALA A 434 -1.15 -9.08 29.40
CA ALA A 434 -0.23 -8.72 30.47
C ALA A 434 1.21 -8.54 29.96
N LYS A 435 1.78 -7.34 30.19
CA LYS A 435 3.20 -7.04 29.93
C LYS A 435 4.07 -7.73 31.00
N VAL A 436 5.09 -8.44 30.55
CA VAL A 436 5.98 -9.31 31.37
C VAL A 436 7.37 -8.72 31.54
N ALA A 437 7.83 -7.92 30.59
CA ALA A 437 9.11 -7.23 30.66
C ALA A 437 9.16 -6.12 29.62
N GLU A 438 9.96 -5.09 29.88
CA GLU A 438 10.22 -3.99 28.96
C GLU A 438 11.69 -3.56 29.05
N ALA A 439 12.31 -3.23 27.91
CA ALA A 439 13.68 -2.75 27.84
C ALA A 439 13.93 -1.89 26.59
N LYS A 440 14.88 -0.95 26.68
CA LYS A 440 15.39 -0.21 25.52
C LYS A 440 16.10 -1.16 24.54
N GLY A 441 15.48 -1.48 23.41
CA GLY A 441 16.01 -2.42 22.44
C GLY A 441 17.26 -1.90 21.70
N ALA A 442 17.22 -0.66 21.19
CA ALA A 442 18.28 -0.13 20.35
C ALA A 442 18.52 1.39 20.49
N ASN A 443 19.42 1.92 19.66
CA ASN A 443 19.68 3.36 19.50
C ASN A 443 19.46 3.82 18.03
N ASP A 444 19.11 2.88 17.15
CA ASP A 444 18.93 3.02 15.69
C ASP A 444 18.16 1.77 15.21
N GLN A 445 17.59 1.81 14.01
CA GLN A 445 16.50 0.93 13.56
C GLN A 445 16.75 -0.58 13.79
N VAL A 446 15.75 -1.24 14.37
CA VAL A 446 15.63 -2.71 14.44
C VAL A 446 15.03 -3.21 13.12
N PHE A 447 15.58 -4.28 12.54
CA PHE A 447 15.13 -4.86 11.27
C PHE A 447 14.57 -6.27 11.41
N CYS A 448 14.96 -6.99 12.46
CA CYS A 448 14.43 -8.32 12.76
C CYS A 448 14.45 -8.59 14.28
N ILE A 449 13.48 -9.39 14.71
CA ILE A 449 13.38 -9.99 16.03
C ILE A 449 13.04 -11.47 15.84
N GLY A 450 13.59 -12.34 16.69
CA GLY A 450 13.24 -13.76 16.67
C GLY A 450 13.48 -14.40 18.02
N TRP A 451 12.53 -15.20 18.47
CA TRP A 451 12.74 -16.12 19.59
C TRP A 451 13.56 -17.31 19.13
N HIS A 452 14.44 -17.79 20.00
CA HIS A 452 15.24 -18.97 19.71
C HIS A 452 14.36 -20.23 19.65
N PRO A 453 14.54 -21.15 18.68
CA PRO A 453 13.66 -22.30 18.51
C PRO A 453 13.76 -23.34 19.65
N SER A 454 14.96 -23.56 20.18
CA SER A 454 15.25 -24.59 21.22
C SER A 454 15.58 -24.04 22.61
N VAL A 455 16.46 -23.02 22.71
CA VAL A 455 16.85 -22.39 23.99
C VAL A 455 15.70 -21.54 24.55
N LYS A 456 15.13 -21.98 25.68
CA LYS A 456 14.06 -21.27 26.40
C LYS A 456 14.49 -19.86 26.82
N ASN A 457 13.53 -18.92 26.76
CA ASN A 457 13.67 -17.52 27.18
C ASN A 457 14.76 -16.71 26.45
N LEU A 458 15.37 -17.25 25.38
CA LEU A 458 16.34 -16.55 24.55
C LEU A 458 15.65 -15.92 23.34
N LEU A 459 15.89 -14.62 23.18
CA LEU A 459 15.38 -13.77 22.12
C LEU A 459 16.55 -13.04 21.47
N VAL A 460 16.48 -12.76 20.17
CA VAL A 460 17.56 -12.11 19.41
C VAL A 460 16.99 -10.96 18.58
N THR A 461 17.66 -9.80 18.61
CA THR A 461 17.34 -8.65 17.76
C THR A 461 18.54 -8.23 16.91
N CYS A 462 18.29 -7.83 15.67
CA CYS A 462 19.31 -7.31 14.77
C CYS A 462 18.84 -6.08 13.99
N GLY A 463 19.79 -5.23 13.62
CA GLY A 463 19.50 -4.07 12.79
C GLY A 463 20.71 -3.16 12.60
N ARG A 464 20.44 -1.86 12.65
CA ARG A 464 21.46 -0.83 12.43
C ARG A 464 22.29 -0.60 13.69
N GLY A 465 23.62 -0.68 13.54
CA GLY A 465 24.60 -0.55 14.64
C GLY A 465 24.63 -1.69 15.66
N HIS A 466 23.57 -2.50 15.77
CA HIS A 466 23.38 -3.49 16.82
C HIS A 466 23.06 -4.90 16.31
N PHE A 467 23.47 -5.87 17.11
CA PHE A 467 23.06 -7.26 17.10
C PHE A 467 23.14 -7.72 18.57
N SER A 468 22.05 -8.24 19.12
CA SER A 468 21.92 -8.46 20.57
C SER A 468 21.04 -9.65 20.90
N PHE A 469 21.53 -10.45 21.84
CA PHE A 469 20.84 -11.56 22.47
C PHE A 469 20.20 -11.04 23.77
N TRP A 470 19.03 -11.58 24.11
CA TRP A 470 18.19 -11.13 25.21
C TRP A 470 17.73 -12.33 26.00
N VAL A 471 18.04 -12.37 27.29
CA VAL A 471 17.60 -13.44 28.20
C VAL A 471 16.49 -12.89 29.09
N LEU A 472 15.30 -13.49 29.01
CA LEU A 472 14.15 -13.14 29.84
C LEU A 472 14.14 -13.94 31.15
N ASP A 473 14.26 -13.24 32.28
CA ASP A 473 14.00 -13.83 33.60
C ASP A 473 12.51 -13.69 33.94
N LEU A 474 11.75 -14.78 33.76
CA LEU A 474 10.31 -14.84 34.06
C LEU A 474 9.98 -14.75 35.56
N LYS A 475 10.96 -14.86 36.47
CA LYS A 475 10.76 -14.67 37.92
C LYS A 475 11.02 -13.24 38.36
N ARG A 476 11.85 -12.50 37.61
CA ARG A 476 12.20 -11.09 37.88
C ARG A 476 11.54 -10.10 36.91
N GLU A 477 10.83 -10.59 35.91
CA GLU A 477 10.14 -9.78 34.89
C GLU A 477 11.08 -8.76 34.20
N THR A 478 12.31 -9.22 33.94
CA THR A 478 13.43 -8.42 33.38
C THR A 478 14.10 -9.06 32.16
N LEU A 479 14.60 -8.21 31.27
CA LEU A 479 15.34 -8.58 30.06
C LEU A 479 16.83 -8.24 30.22
N THR A 480 17.69 -9.25 30.22
CA THR A 480 19.16 -9.07 30.25
C THR A 480 19.72 -9.01 28.83
N ARG A 481 20.40 -7.90 28.48
CA ARG A 481 20.96 -7.67 27.14
C ARG A 481 22.43 -8.13 27.03
N ASN A 482 22.68 -9.11 26.17
CA ASN A 482 24.02 -9.55 25.79
C ASN A 482 24.31 -9.10 24.35
N SER A 483 25.25 -8.16 24.17
CA SER A 483 25.65 -7.71 22.82
C SER A 483 26.56 -8.74 22.15
N ALA A 484 26.31 -9.01 20.86
CA ALA A 484 27.07 -10.01 20.11
C ALA A 484 28.56 -9.63 19.98
N ILE A 485 29.43 -10.61 20.25
CA ILE A 485 30.88 -10.42 20.31
C ILE A 485 31.49 -10.79 18.96
N PHE A 486 31.71 -9.76 18.13
CA PHE A 486 32.46 -9.87 16.87
C PHE A 486 33.94 -10.10 17.19
N GLU A 487 34.42 -11.33 17.02
CA GLU A 487 35.85 -11.62 17.15
C GLU A 487 36.65 -11.03 15.98
N VAL A 488 37.84 -10.51 16.28
CA VAL A 488 38.71 -9.87 15.28
C VAL A 488 39.60 -10.93 14.63
N VAL A 489 39.37 -11.23 13.36
CA VAL A 489 40.27 -12.09 12.57
C VAL A 489 41.48 -11.27 12.12
N SER A 490 42.63 -11.49 12.76
CA SER A 490 43.91 -10.94 12.35
C SER A 490 44.40 -11.59 11.05
N HIS A 491 43.95 -11.08 9.90
CA HIS A 491 44.49 -11.49 8.59
C HIS A 491 45.94 -11.01 8.44
N PRO A 492 46.92 -11.89 8.13
CA PRO A 492 48.34 -11.51 8.04
C PRO A 492 48.67 -10.41 7.02
N THR A 493 47.77 -10.17 6.05
CA THR A 493 48.01 -9.32 4.87
C THR A 493 47.04 -8.16 4.72
N SER A 494 46.10 -7.92 5.65
CA SER A 494 45.21 -6.75 5.54
C SER A 494 44.94 -6.06 6.87
N TYR A 495 45.48 -4.84 6.99
CA TYR A 495 45.32 -3.96 8.15
C TYR A 495 43.97 -3.21 8.12
N ARG A 496 42.86 -3.94 7.88
CA ARG A 496 41.50 -3.38 7.91
C ARG A 496 40.89 -3.57 9.30
N GLY A 497 40.79 -2.47 10.05
CA GLY A 497 40.32 -2.49 11.43
C GLY A 497 38.84 -2.92 11.58
N ARG A 498 38.58 -3.71 12.63
CA ARG A 498 37.26 -4.16 13.12
C ARG A 498 36.32 -4.74 12.05
N ASP A 499 36.33 -6.07 11.92
CA ASP A 499 35.38 -6.89 11.14
C ASP A 499 33.95 -6.94 11.77
N LYS A 500 33.42 -5.77 12.13
CA LYS A 500 32.02 -5.56 12.57
C LYS A 500 31.28 -4.78 11.47
N PRO A 501 30.18 -5.31 10.91
CA PRO A 501 29.41 -4.61 9.89
C PRO A 501 28.67 -3.39 10.45
N LYS A 502 28.30 -2.47 9.55
CA LYS A 502 27.53 -1.27 9.89
C LYS A 502 26.09 -1.61 10.28
N THR A 503 25.48 -2.59 9.60
CA THR A 503 24.14 -3.09 9.89
C THR A 503 24.11 -4.60 9.69
N VAL A 504 23.46 -5.31 10.61
CA VAL A 504 22.96 -6.66 10.34
C VAL A 504 21.56 -6.48 9.73
N LEU A 505 21.35 -7.05 8.54
CA LEU A 505 20.16 -6.79 7.72
C LEU A 505 19.10 -7.88 7.85
N SER A 506 19.55 -9.12 8.05
CA SER A 506 18.71 -10.32 8.10
C SER A 506 19.28 -11.33 9.11
N MET A 507 18.40 -12.17 9.66
CA MET A 507 18.77 -13.26 10.56
C MET A 507 17.79 -14.43 10.43
N CYS A 508 18.26 -15.64 10.70
CA CYS A 508 17.44 -16.84 10.89
C CYS A 508 18.12 -17.79 11.90
N PHE A 509 17.46 -18.87 12.27
CA PHE A 509 17.99 -19.92 13.13
C PHE A 509 18.11 -21.21 12.33
N SER A 510 19.22 -21.95 12.44
CA SER A 510 19.34 -23.30 11.89
C SER A 510 18.50 -24.30 12.70
N ASP A 511 18.25 -25.48 12.12
CA ASP A 511 17.61 -26.60 12.81
C ASP A 511 18.45 -27.12 14.00
N THR A 512 19.77 -26.88 13.99
CA THR A 512 20.68 -27.15 15.13
C THR A 512 20.57 -26.10 16.25
N GLY A 513 19.82 -25.02 16.05
CA GLY A 513 19.69 -23.93 17.01
C GLY A 513 20.88 -22.97 17.01
N GLU A 514 21.50 -22.71 15.86
CA GLU A 514 22.55 -21.71 15.71
C GLU A 514 21.99 -20.48 14.98
N VAL A 515 22.47 -19.28 15.33
CA VAL A 515 21.96 -18.04 14.70
C VAL A 515 22.77 -17.72 13.47
N ILE A 516 22.12 -17.54 12.33
CA ILE A 516 22.74 -17.16 11.06
C ILE A 516 22.35 -15.71 10.76
N THR A 517 23.33 -14.86 10.44
CA THR A 517 23.10 -13.44 10.14
C THR A 517 23.67 -13.03 8.79
N GLY A 518 22.92 -12.19 8.06
CA GLY A 518 23.35 -11.54 6.83
C GLY A 518 23.56 -10.03 7.04
N ASP A 519 24.66 -9.47 6.53
CA ASP A 519 25.08 -8.10 6.84
C ASP A 519 25.14 -7.14 5.63
N SER A 520 25.46 -5.86 5.91
CA SER A 520 25.63 -4.80 4.89
C SER A 520 26.75 -5.04 3.88
N ASN A 521 27.69 -5.93 4.19
CA ASN A 521 28.93 -6.14 3.45
C ASN A 521 28.82 -7.34 2.49
N GLY A 522 27.66 -8.02 2.46
CA GLY A 522 27.49 -9.27 1.72
C GLY A 522 28.17 -10.43 2.41
N THR A 523 28.19 -10.49 3.75
CA THR A 523 28.79 -11.57 4.52
C THR A 523 27.71 -12.34 5.29
N LEU A 524 27.78 -13.68 5.25
CA LEU A 524 27.05 -14.57 6.14
C LEU A 524 27.94 -14.93 7.33
N SER A 525 27.37 -14.91 8.55
CA SER A 525 28.07 -15.30 9.77
C SER A 525 27.21 -16.25 10.61
N LEU A 526 27.81 -17.31 11.14
CA LEU A 526 27.17 -18.30 12.01
C LEU A 526 27.56 -18.05 13.47
N TRP A 527 26.62 -18.12 14.40
CA TRP A 527 26.78 -17.69 15.79
C TRP A 527 26.28 -18.72 16.80
N ASP A 528 27.04 -18.86 17.88
CA ASP A 528 26.69 -19.67 19.04
C ASP A 528 25.74 -18.87 19.97
N PRO A 529 24.52 -19.38 20.24
CA PRO A 529 23.53 -18.69 21.08
C PRO A 529 23.88 -18.66 22.57
N THR A 530 24.87 -19.46 23.02
CA THR A 530 25.26 -19.57 24.43
C THR A 530 26.45 -18.66 24.78
N THR A 531 27.44 -18.54 23.88
CA THR A 531 28.61 -17.66 24.08
C THR A 531 28.48 -16.28 23.41
N TYR A 532 27.43 -16.08 22.60
CA TYR A 532 27.14 -14.84 21.85
C TYR A 532 28.26 -14.43 20.87
N LYS A 533 29.10 -15.39 20.47
CA LYS A 533 30.26 -15.23 19.58
C LYS A 533 30.02 -15.89 18.23
N THR A 534 30.77 -15.47 17.23
CA THR A 534 30.77 -16.13 15.91
C THR A 534 31.37 -17.54 16.07
N LYS A 535 30.66 -18.57 15.61
CA LYS A 535 30.98 -19.98 15.82
C LYS A 535 32.33 -20.32 15.15
N LYS A 536 33.11 -21.18 15.81
CA LYS A 536 34.36 -21.74 15.27
C LYS A 536 34.20 -23.21 14.93
N GLN A 537 34.70 -23.60 13.77
CA GLN A 537 34.84 -24.99 13.34
C GLN A 537 36.32 -25.22 12.95
N ARG A 538 36.95 -26.26 13.49
CA ARG A 538 38.40 -26.54 13.27
C ARG A 538 39.31 -25.31 13.53
N LYS A 539 38.98 -24.51 14.56
CA LYS A 539 39.59 -23.20 14.93
C LYS A 539 39.36 -22.03 13.97
N VAL A 540 38.79 -22.24 12.78
CA VAL A 540 38.41 -21.17 11.83
C VAL A 540 37.02 -20.63 12.19
N ILE A 541 36.79 -19.32 12.03
CA ILE A 541 35.46 -18.73 12.23
C ILE A 541 34.58 -19.05 11.02
N VAL A 542 33.35 -19.54 11.26
CA VAL A 542 32.40 -19.88 10.19
C VAL A 542 31.74 -18.59 9.66
N LYS A 543 32.36 -18.04 8.61
CA LYS A 543 31.89 -16.88 7.83
C LYS A 543 32.07 -17.14 6.35
N ALA A 544 31.04 -16.83 5.55
CA ALA A 544 31.17 -16.72 4.11
C ALA A 544 31.19 -15.24 3.72
N TYR A 545 32.34 -14.74 3.27
CA TYR A 545 32.55 -13.33 2.90
C TYR A 545 32.18 -13.06 1.44
N ALA A 546 31.66 -11.87 1.15
CA ALA A 546 31.30 -11.40 -0.19
C ALA A 546 30.42 -12.39 -0.99
N VAL A 547 29.45 -13.01 -0.31
CA VAL A 547 28.50 -13.96 -0.89
C VAL A 547 27.62 -13.34 -1.98
N HIS A 548 27.30 -12.06 -1.81
CA HIS A 548 26.56 -11.17 -2.70
C HIS A 548 27.35 -9.84 -2.84
N PRO A 549 27.44 -9.19 -4.01
CA PRO A 549 28.03 -7.85 -4.17
C PRO A 549 27.12 -6.74 -3.61
N GLY A 550 26.83 -6.80 -2.31
CA GLY A 550 25.97 -5.89 -1.58
C GLY A 550 25.36 -6.56 -0.34
N GLY A 551 24.54 -5.82 0.41
CA GLY A 551 23.95 -6.34 1.65
C GLY A 551 23.02 -7.54 1.43
N VAL A 552 23.04 -8.49 2.38
CA VAL A 552 22.16 -9.67 2.39
C VAL A 552 20.84 -9.32 3.06
N PHE A 553 19.80 -9.07 2.26
CA PHE A 553 18.55 -8.47 2.76
C PHE A 553 17.55 -9.49 3.33
N ALA A 554 17.60 -10.75 2.90
CA ALA A 554 16.71 -11.79 3.41
C ALA A 554 17.45 -13.13 3.58
N LEU A 555 17.02 -13.89 4.60
CA LEU A 555 17.51 -15.24 4.92
C LEU A 555 16.33 -16.13 5.32
N CYS A 556 16.36 -17.39 4.94
CA CYS A 556 15.38 -18.40 5.33
C CYS A 556 16.02 -19.79 5.38
N ILE A 557 15.56 -20.67 6.27
CA ILE A 557 15.86 -22.11 6.20
C ILE A 557 14.74 -22.78 5.38
N SER A 558 15.14 -23.52 4.35
CA SER A 558 14.24 -24.36 3.54
C SER A 558 13.70 -25.54 4.36
N ARG A 559 12.51 -26.07 4.04
CA ARG A 559 12.09 -27.41 4.53
C ARG A 559 13.11 -28.53 4.23
N LYS A 560 14.07 -28.31 3.32
CA LYS A 560 15.18 -29.22 2.99
C LYS A 560 16.40 -29.07 3.92
N GLY A 561 16.35 -28.24 4.96
CA GLY A 561 17.44 -27.99 5.91
C GLY A 561 18.59 -27.11 5.39
N THR A 562 18.46 -26.59 4.16
CA THR A 562 19.43 -25.70 3.53
C THR A 562 19.13 -24.24 3.83
N LEU A 563 20.18 -23.42 3.91
CA LEU A 563 20.04 -21.97 4.05
C LEU A 563 19.83 -21.34 2.68
N LEU A 564 18.83 -20.46 2.56
CA LEU A 564 18.63 -19.58 1.41
C LEU A 564 18.99 -18.14 1.79
N SER A 565 19.73 -17.45 0.92
CA SER A 565 20.01 -16.02 1.05
C SER A 565 19.64 -15.26 -0.20
N ALA A 566 19.16 -14.02 -0.03
CA ALA A 566 18.90 -13.09 -1.13
C ALA A 566 19.54 -11.72 -0.86
N GLY A 567 20.26 -11.19 -1.84
CA GLY A 567 21.10 -10.00 -1.71
C GLY A 567 20.62 -8.78 -2.50
N LYS A 568 21.33 -7.65 -2.32
CA LYS A 568 21.09 -6.40 -3.08
C LYS A 568 21.22 -6.60 -4.60
N ASP A 569 22.06 -7.55 -4.99
CA ASP A 569 22.40 -8.00 -6.34
C ASP A 569 21.26 -8.71 -7.09
N ARG A 570 20.11 -8.94 -6.44
CA ARG A 570 18.96 -9.70 -6.98
C ARG A 570 19.23 -11.19 -7.15
N THR A 571 20.36 -11.72 -6.68
CA THR A 571 20.62 -13.17 -6.70
C THR A 571 20.03 -13.85 -5.46
N ILE A 572 19.66 -15.11 -5.64
CA ILE A 572 19.24 -16.05 -4.61
C ILE A 572 20.26 -17.20 -4.59
N ALA A 573 20.81 -17.52 -3.42
CA ALA A 573 21.83 -18.55 -3.26
C ALA A 573 21.47 -19.55 -2.16
N GLU A 574 21.82 -20.82 -2.37
CA GLU A 574 21.66 -21.92 -1.40
C GLU A 574 23.00 -22.34 -0.77
N TRP A 575 22.98 -22.56 0.54
CA TRP A 575 24.15 -22.89 1.36
C TRP A 575 23.86 -24.04 2.31
N GLU A 576 24.91 -24.75 2.69
CA GLU A 576 24.89 -25.70 3.79
C GLU A 576 24.88 -24.95 5.13
N THR A 577 24.06 -25.37 6.09
CA THR A 577 23.85 -24.63 7.35
C THR A 577 25.02 -24.76 8.34
N THR A 578 25.85 -25.79 8.22
CA THR A 578 26.88 -26.12 9.22
C THR A 578 28.21 -25.38 9.04
N ASP A 579 28.58 -25.07 7.80
CA ASP A 579 29.86 -24.46 7.41
C ASP A 579 29.71 -23.26 6.44
N LEU A 580 28.49 -22.96 5.99
CA LEU A 580 28.15 -21.91 5.02
C LEU A 580 28.80 -22.11 3.63
N VAL A 581 29.05 -23.36 3.22
CA VAL A 581 29.48 -23.69 1.84
C VAL A 581 28.30 -23.57 0.87
N ARG A 582 28.53 -22.94 -0.29
CA ARG A 582 27.50 -22.75 -1.34
C ARG A 582 27.24 -24.09 -2.05
N ARG A 583 25.98 -24.53 -2.11
CA ARG A 583 25.60 -25.85 -2.67
C ARG A 583 25.48 -25.87 -4.19
N ARG A 584 25.03 -24.76 -4.80
CA ARG A 584 24.78 -24.64 -6.25
C ARG A 584 25.07 -23.23 -6.77
N ARG A 585 24.92 -23.02 -8.08
CA ARG A 585 24.97 -21.66 -8.67
C ARG A 585 23.78 -20.83 -8.15
N PRO A 586 23.96 -19.54 -7.85
CA PRO A 586 22.82 -18.65 -7.60
C PRO A 586 21.92 -18.53 -8.83
N VAL A 587 20.66 -18.17 -8.61
CA VAL A 587 19.71 -17.74 -9.65
C VAL A 587 19.47 -16.24 -9.48
N GLU A 588 19.31 -15.53 -10.60
CA GLU A 588 19.00 -14.09 -10.63
C GLU A 588 17.51 -13.87 -10.87
N LEU A 589 16.90 -12.93 -10.15
CA LEU A 589 15.57 -12.44 -10.46
C LEU A 589 15.59 -11.54 -11.72
N PRO A 590 14.45 -11.35 -12.41
CA PRO A 590 14.32 -10.43 -13.53
C PRO A 590 14.92 -9.04 -13.25
N ASP A 591 15.47 -8.40 -14.29
CA ASP A 591 16.28 -7.17 -14.15
C ASP A 591 15.56 -6.06 -13.36
N ASP A 592 14.24 -5.96 -13.55
CA ASP A 592 13.37 -4.95 -12.99
C ASP A 592 12.59 -5.38 -11.74
N ALA A 593 12.80 -6.61 -11.24
CA ALA A 593 12.22 -7.13 -9.99
C ALA A 593 12.55 -6.26 -8.77
N GLY A 594 13.67 -5.53 -8.80
CA GLY A 594 14.18 -4.75 -7.67
C GLY A 594 14.94 -5.60 -6.64
N THR A 595 15.26 -5.02 -5.48
CA THR A 595 16.04 -5.72 -4.46
C THR A 595 15.15 -6.65 -3.61
N PRO A 596 15.50 -7.94 -3.44
CA PRO A 596 14.88 -8.84 -2.46
C PRO A 596 14.77 -8.25 -1.05
N ARG A 597 13.67 -8.55 -0.36
CA ARG A 597 13.31 -8.05 0.97
C ARG A 597 12.82 -9.13 1.92
N VAL A 598 12.12 -10.12 1.38
CA VAL A 598 11.68 -11.32 2.09
C VAL A 598 11.97 -12.51 1.20
N ILE A 599 12.47 -13.60 1.79
CA ILE A 599 12.59 -14.91 1.12
C ILE A 599 11.92 -15.95 2.02
N SER A 600 11.18 -16.86 1.42
CA SER A 600 10.56 -18.01 2.08
C SER A 600 10.60 -19.21 1.16
N ASN A 601 10.71 -20.42 1.70
CA ASN A 601 10.58 -21.65 0.93
C ASN A 601 9.59 -22.55 1.67
N PRO A 602 8.28 -22.23 1.59
CA PRO A 602 7.29 -22.73 2.52
C PRO A 602 7.14 -24.24 2.45
N ASP A 603 7.18 -24.83 1.25
CA ASP A 603 6.88 -26.25 0.99
C ASP A 603 8.09 -27.08 0.55
N GLY A 604 9.30 -26.56 0.63
CA GLY A 604 10.51 -27.24 0.16
C GLY A 604 10.70 -27.18 -1.36
N ASN A 605 9.63 -27.07 -2.14
CA ASN A 605 9.67 -26.93 -3.61
C ASN A 605 9.88 -25.45 -4.00
N LYS A 606 8.80 -24.69 -4.21
CA LYS A 606 8.89 -23.29 -4.66
C LYS A 606 9.50 -22.37 -3.60
N ILE A 607 10.31 -21.43 -4.04
CA ILE A 607 10.85 -20.29 -3.28
C ILE A 607 9.97 -19.08 -3.60
N LEU A 608 9.55 -18.35 -2.56
CA LEU A 608 8.83 -17.08 -2.64
C LEU A 608 9.79 -15.93 -2.33
N VAL A 609 9.75 -14.85 -3.12
CA VAL A 609 10.54 -13.64 -2.86
C VAL A 609 9.68 -12.37 -2.99
N GLY A 610 9.60 -11.60 -1.91
CA GLY A 610 9.05 -10.25 -1.93
C GLY A 610 10.16 -9.22 -2.14
N THR A 611 9.94 -8.25 -3.04
CA THR A 611 10.98 -7.27 -3.43
C THR A 611 10.65 -5.84 -3.01
N SER A 612 11.65 -4.95 -3.11
CA SER A 612 11.52 -3.52 -2.83
C SER A 612 10.69 -2.73 -3.86
N ARG A 613 10.12 -3.39 -4.88
CA ARG A 613 9.24 -2.80 -5.90
C ARG A 613 7.78 -3.22 -5.79
N ASN A 614 7.39 -3.78 -4.63
CA ASN A 614 6.03 -4.20 -4.30
C ASN A 614 5.50 -5.40 -5.13
N THR A 615 6.41 -6.20 -5.70
CA THR A 615 6.12 -7.47 -6.39
C THR A 615 6.41 -8.68 -5.50
N LEU A 616 5.62 -9.75 -5.63
CA LEU A 616 5.92 -11.10 -5.11
C LEU A 616 6.20 -12.07 -6.26
N PHE A 617 7.40 -12.67 -6.25
CA PHE A 617 7.85 -13.68 -7.19
C PHE A 617 7.78 -15.10 -6.59
N SER A 618 7.64 -16.10 -7.46
CA SER A 618 7.86 -17.50 -7.11
C SER A 618 8.53 -18.28 -8.24
N GLY A 619 9.51 -19.12 -7.87
CA GLY A 619 10.23 -20.02 -8.77
C GLY A 619 10.96 -21.07 -7.94
N ASP A 620 12.02 -21.67 -8.48
CA ASP A 620 12.95 -22.47 -7.67
C ASP A 620 14.42 -22.25 -8.08
N PHE A 621 15.16 -23.29 -8.46
CA PHE A 621 16.54 -23.20 -8.95
C PHE A 621 16.71 -23.87 -10.33
N GLU A 622 15.62 -24.38 -10.90
CA GLU A 622 15.53 -25.12 -12.15
C GLU A 622 14.53 -24.46 -13.11
N THR A 623 13.49 -23.78 -12.59
CA THR A 623 12.62 -22.86 -13.35
C THR A 623 12.98 -21.39 -13.10
N ASP A 624 12.61 -20.52 -14.04
CA ASP A 624 12.58 -19.07 -13.84
C ASP A 624 11.57 -18.67 -12.74
N PHE A 625 11.67 -17.42 -12.27
CA PHE A 625 10.77 -16.84 -11.26
C PHE A 625 9.60 -16.08 -11.92
N GLU A 626 8.39 -16.57 -11.68
CA GLU A 626 7.11 -15.99 -12.13
C GLU A 626 6.58 -14.94 -11.13
N GLU A 627 5.84 -13.93 -11.60
CA GLU A 627 5.14 -12.97 -10.73
C GLU A 627 3.80 -13.55 -10.24
N ILE A 628 3.60 -13.62 -8.92
CA ILE A 628 2.32 -14.02 -8.29
C ILE A 628 1.46 -12.82 -7.92
N VAL A 629 2.07 -11.77 -7.35
CA VAL A 629 1.38 -10.53 -7.00
C VAL A 629 2.08 -9.37 -7.69
N ASP A 630 1.37 -8.83 -8.67
CA ASP A 630 1.84 -7.78 -9.56
C ASP A 630 1.23 -6.42 -9.17
N PHE A 631 2.01 -5.66 -8.43
CA PHE A 631 1.80 -4.23 -8.25
C PHE A 631 3.14 -3.49 -8.30
N GLN A 632 3.79 -3.56 -9.45
CA GLN A 632 5.15 -3.07 -9.60
C GLN A 632 5.21 -1.53 -9.67
N GLN A 633 5.55 -0.90 -8.53
CA GLN A 633 5.93 0.52 -8.47
C GLN A 633 7.29 0.71 -9.14
N LEU A 634 7.37 1.53 -10.20
CA LEU A 634 8.54 1.60 -11.06
C LEU A 634 9.49 2.72 -10.62
N ILE A 635 10.12 2.51 -9.47
CA ILE A 635 11.09 3.43 -8.88
C ILE A 635 12.11 3.87 -9.93
N THR A 636 11.94 5.12 -10.37
CA THR A 636 12.82 5.84 -11.28
C THR A 636 13.79 6.66 -10.44
N PHE A 637 15.06 6.73 -10.84
CA PHE A 637 16.16 7.16 -9.96
C PHE A 637 16.20 8.65 -9.57
N LEU A 638 15.16 9.43 -9.86
CA LEU A 638 15.10 10.89 -9.68
C LEU A 638 14.20 11.40 -8.54
N GLY A 639 13.56 10.50 -7.78
CA GLY A 639 13.12 10.82 -6.40
C GLY A 639 11.76 11.50 -6.21
N ASP A 640 10.99 11.71 -7.27
CA ASP A 640 9.54 11.88 -7.15
C ASP A 640 8.84 10.52 -6.92
N THR A 641 7.56 10.55 -6.54
CA THR A 641 6.87 9.42 -5.91
C THR A 641 6.21 8.44 -6.89
N ASP A 642 6.11 7.17 -6.50
CA ASP A 642 5.52 6.08 -7.30
C ASP A 642 3.99 5.98 -7.15
N ASP A 643 3.34 7.13 -6.99
CA ASP A 643 1.96 7.21 -6.51
C ASP A 643 0.98 7.10 -7.68
N VAL A 644 -0.09 6.31 -7.50
CA VAL A 644 -1.18 6.23 -8.49
C VAL A 644 -1.87 7.59 -8.55
N THR A 645 -1.84 8.26 -9.70
CA THR A 645 -2.39 9.62 -9.88
C THR A 645 -3.81 9.63 -10.40
N TYR A 646 -4.19 8.59 -11.16
CA TYR A 646 -5.53 8.48 -11.72
C TYR A 646 -5.87 7.01 -12.04
N CYS A 647 -7.16 6.70 -12.10
CA CYS A 647 -7.69 5.42 -12.56
C CYS A 647 -8.86 5.70 -13.50
N VAL A 648 -9.00 4.93 -14.57
CA VAL A 648 -10.02 5.11 -15.61
C VAL A 648 -10.56 3.75 -16.03
N ALA A 649 -11.88 3.60 -16.10
CA ALA A 649 -12.51 2.46 -16.75
C ALA A 649 -12.45 2.64 -18.28
N VAL A 650 -11.93 1.63 -18.98
CA VAL A 650 -11.86 1.60 -20.45
C VAL A 650 -13.01 0.75 -21.00
N GLN A 651 -13.28 -0.38 -20.36
CA GLN A 651 -14.37 -1.29 -20.70
C GLN A 651 -14.96 -1.86 -19.40
N PRO A 652 -16.14 -2.53 -19.41
CA PRO A 652 -16.79 -3.03 -18.19
C PRO A 652 -15.97 -4.03 -17.34
N HIS A 653 -14.85 -4.54 -17.86
CA HIS A 653 -13.92 -5.41 -17.16
C HIS A 653 -12.44 -4.95 -17.23
N LEU A 654 -12.15 -3.80 -17.85
CA LEU A 654 -10.79 -3.29 -18.06
C LEU A 654 -10.65 -1.88 -17.54
N PHE A 655 -9.60 -1.65 -16.74
CA PHE A 655 -9.26 -0.33 -16.21
C PHE A 655 -7.76 -0.04 -16.34
N VAL A 656 -7.42 1.23 -16.43
CA VAL A 656 -6.04 1.71 -16.52
C VAL A 656 -5.75 2.60 -15.34
N THR A 657 -4.59 2.41 -14.70
CA THR A 657 -4.04 3.34 -13.72
C THR A 657 -2.84 4.08 -14.28
N THR A 658 -2.76 5.38 -14.00
CA THR A 658 -1.58 6.21 -14.26
C THR A 658 -0.86 6.53 -12.96
N SER A 659 0.40 6.94 -13.05
CA SER A 659 1.22 7.24 -11.88
C SER A 659 2.21 8.38 -12.14
N ALA A 660 2.64 9.03 -11.07
CA ALA A 660 3.65 10.09 -11.12
C ALA A 660 5.03 9.58 -11.59
N ASP A 661 5.28 8.26 -11.55
CA ASP A 661 6.45 7.60 -12.18
C ASP A 661 6.41 7.54 -13.72
N GLY A 662 5.36 8.08 -14.35
CA GLY A 662 5.11 8.03 -15.80
C GLY A 662 4.56 6.69 -16.30
N GLY A 663 4.34 5.73 -15.40
CA GLY A 663 3.88 4.39 -15.71
C GLY A 663 2.37 4.28 -15.87
N VAL A 664 1.94 3.88 -17.06
CA VAL A 664 0.58 3.47 -17.41
C VAL A 664 0.49 1.94 -17.29
N ARG A 665 -0.53 1.45 -16.58
CA ARG A 665 -0.72 0.03 -16.26
C ARG A 665 -2.18 -0.36 -16.52
N GLN A 666 -2.43 -1.33 -17.40
CA GLN A 666 -3.80 -1.83 -17.67
C GLN A 666 -4.06 -3.11 -16.88
N TYR A 667 -5.21 -3.16 -16.22
CA TYR A 667 -5.68 -4.27 -15.39
C TYR A 667 -7.02 -4.81 -15.90
N ASN A 668 -7.25 -6.08 -15.61
CA ASN A 668 -8.48 -6.79 -15.88
C ASN A 668 -9.17 -7.13 -14.55
N SER A 669 -10.34 -6.55 -14.33
CA SER A 669 -11.12 -6.67 -13.10
C SER A 669 -11.77 -8.05 -12.95
N SER A 670 -11.86 -8.84 -14.02
CA SER A 670 -12.38 -10.20 -13.99
C SER A 670 -11.30 -11.23 -13.71
N THR A 671 -10.15 -11.16 -14.39
CA THR A 671 -9.02 -12.09 -14.19
C THR A 671 -8.12 -11.71 -13.01
N LYS A 672 -8.32 -10.53 -12.41
CA LYS A 672 -7.54 -9.96 -11.30
C LYS A 672 -6.04 -9.78 -11.61
N ARG A 673 -5.68 -9.56 -12.88
CA ARG A 673 -4.29 -9.46 -13.36
C ARG A 673 -4.02 -8.14 -14.09
N ARG A 674 -2.74 -7.77 -14.18
CA ARG A 674 -2.24 -6.72 -15.09
C ARG A 674 -2.05 -7.35 -16.47
N GLU A 675 -2.62 -6.73 -17.50
CA GLU A 675 -2.51 -7.16 -18.90
C GLU A 675 -1.21 -6.64 -19.54
N TRP A 676 -0.85 -5.38 -19.27
CA TRP A 676 0.39 -4.76 -19.74
C TRP A 676 0.78 -3.50 -18.93
N ARG A 677 1.98 -2.96 -19.17
CA ARG A 677 2.45 -1.65 -18.69
C ARG A 677 3.30 -0.96 -19.76
N LYS A 678 3.32 0.38 -19.76
CA LYS A 678 4.26 1.23 -20.53
C LYS A 678 4.70 2.37 -19.60
N ASN A 679 5.95 2.82 -19.70
CA ASN A 679 6.38 4.06 -19.03
C ASN A 679 6.74 5.11 -20.11
N PHE A 680 6.29 6.34 -19.91
CA PHE A 680 6.58 7.51 -20.75
C PHE A 680 7.78 8.33 -20.25
N GLY A 681 8.25 8.12 -19.02
CA GLY A 681 9.36 8.85 -18.39
C GLY A 681 8.95 10.18 -17.75
N ASP A 682 8.06 10.93 -18.39
CA ASP A 682 7.38 12.09 -17.80
C ASP A 682 6.20 11.65 -16.92
N GLY A 683 6.06 12.27 -15.74
CA GLY A 683 5.01 11.94 -14.77
C GLY A 683 3.60 12.34 -15.26
N ILE A 684 2.63 11.43 -15.09
CA ILE A 684 1.24 11.62 -15.55
C ILE A 684 0.37 12.02 -14.37
N LEU A 685 -0.47 13.06 -14.53
CA LEU A 685 -1.30 13.61 -13.45
C LEU A 685 -2.81 13.38 -13.63
N CYS A 686 -3.27 13.20 -14.87
CA CYS A 686 -4.68 12.95 -15.19
C CYS A 686 -4.80 12.16 -16.50
N ALA A 687 -5.90 11.43 -16.67
CA ALA A 687 -6.16 10.65 -17.86
C ALA A 687 -7.67 10.51 -18.16
N SER A 688 -8.02 10.23 -19.40
CA SER A 688 -9.40 9.93 -19.82
C SER A 688 -9.40 8.93 -20.96
N ALA A 689 -10.24 7.90 -20.87
CA ALA A 689 -10.58 7.05 -22.00
C ALA A 689 -11.60 7.78 -22.90
N ASP A 690 -11.66 7.39 -24.17
CA ASP A 690 -12.77 7.75 -25.07
C ASP A 690 -14.03 6.90 -24.75
N PRO A 691 -15.23 7.34 -25.16
CA PRO A 691 -16.47 6.57 -24.94
C PRO A 691 -16.50 5.18 -25.61
N ALA A 692 -15.62 4.90 -26.57
CA ALA A 692 -15.53 3.58 -27.22
C ALA A 692 -14.47 2.65 -26.58
N GLY A 693 -13.69 3.12 -25.60
CA GLY A 693 -12.68 2.31 -24.91
C GLY A 693 -11.53 1.86 -25.81
N SER A 694 -11.14 2.71 -26.76
CA SER A 694 -10.11 2.48 -27.78
C SER A 694 -8.87 3.37 -27.62
N LEU A 695 -9.04 4.59 -27.09
CA LEU A 695 -8.02 5.60 -26.90
C LEU A 695 -7.91 6.04 -25.44
N LEU A 696 -6.72 6.45 -25.03
CA LEU A 696 -6.43 7.01 -23.71
C LEU A 696 -5.68 8.33 -23.85
N ALA A 697 -6.32 9.43 -23.47
CA ALA A 697 -5.68 10.73 -23.34
C ALA A 697 -4.96 10.82 -21.99
N LEU A 698 -3.74 11.38 -22.00
CA LEU A 698 -2.82 11.48 -20.87
C LEU A 698 -2.33 12.91 -20.70
N GLY A 699 -2.47 13.49 -19.49
CA GLY A 699 -1.96 14.82 -19.15
C GLY A 699 -0.70 14.74 -18.27
N PHE A 700 0.41 15.32 -18.73
CA PHE A 700 1.72 15.23 -18.07
C PHE A 700 2.03 16.44 -17.17
N CYS A 701 2.93 16.24 -16.22
CA CYS A 701 3.46 17.29 -15.36
C CYS A 701 4.29 18.35 -16.12
N THR A 702 4.77 18.04 -17.33
CA THR A 702 5.62 18.89 -18.18
C THR A 702 4.86 19.86 -19.10
N GLY A 703 3.52 19.90 -19.01
CA GLY A 703 2.64 20.73 -19.83
C GLY A 703 2.37 20.19 -21.24
N THR A 704 2.78 18.95 -21.49
CA THR A 704 2.40 18.14 -22.65
C THR A 704 1.15 17.32 -22.32
N TRP A 705 0.34 17.03 -23.34
CA TRP A 705 -0.64 15.94 -23.30
C TRP A 705 -0.47 15.06 -24.54
N SER A 706 -0.83 13.78 -24.44
CA SER A 706 -0.78 12.83 -25.54
C SER A 706 -2.01 11.93 -25.57
N VAL A 707 -2.19 11.21 -26.67
CA VAL A 707 -3.24 10.20 -26.84
C VAL A 707 -2.60 8.90 -27.31
N MET A 708 -2.89 7.83 -26.58
CA MET A 708 -2.47 6.45 -26.85
C MET A 708 -3.64 5.66 -27.42
N ASP A 709 -3.37 4.80 -28.41
CA ASP A 709 -4.28 3.71 -28.79
C ASP A 709 -4.01 2.52 -27.87
N LEU A 710 -5.05 2.00 -27.23
CA LEU A 710 -4.95 0.93 -26.23
C LEU A 710 -4.77 -0.46 -26.86
N SER A 711 -5.05 -0.60 -28.15
CA SER A 711 -4.86 -1.85 -28.90
C SER A 711 -3.40 -2.04 -29.36
N THR A 712 -2.81 -1.02 -30.02
CA THR A 712 -1.38 -1.02 -30.39
C THR A 712 -0.46 -0.67 -29.23
N ARG A 713 -0.97 0.08 -28.24
CA ARG A 713 -0.23 0.69 -27.11
C ARG A 713 0.73 1.79 -27.54
N ASP A 714 0.54 2.38 -28.73
CA ASP A 714 1.37 3.46 -29.25
C ASP A 714 0.74 4.85 -29.14
N THR A 715 1.61 5.85 -29.09
CA THR A 715 1.20 7.26 -29.00
C THR A 715 0.78 7.74 -30.38
N VAL A 716 -0.52 7.98 -30.56
CA VAL A 716 -1.13 8.37 -31.84
C VAL A 716 -1.07 9.88 -32.08
N PHE A 717 -1.05 10.66 -30.99
CA PHE A 717 -0.97 12.11 -31.01
C PHE A 717 -0.25 12.64 -29.76
N GLU A 718 0.50 13.74 -29.90
CA GLU A 718 1.14 14.45 -28.78
C GLU A 718 1.15 15.95 -29.06
N GLN A 719 0.82 16.76 -28.05
CA GLN A 719 0.80 18.21 -28.14
C GLN A 719 1.32 18.83 -26.85
N LYS A 720 2.37 19.66 -26.97
CA LYS A 720 2.77 20.56 -25.89
C LYS A 720 1.84 21.77 -25.86
N GLU A 721 1.17 22.00 -24.74
CA GLU A 721 0.28 23.14 -24.54
C GLU A 721 0.93 24.26 -23.74
N SER A 722 1.68 23.88 -22.71
CA SER A 722 2.04 24.75 -21.60
C SER A 722 3.46 24.49 -21.11
N THR A 723 4.00 25.38 -20.26
CA THR A 723 5.19 25.06 -19.45
C THR A 723 4.83 24.48 -18.09
N GLN A 724 3.56 24.55 -17.71
CA GLN A 724 3.03 24.12 -16.42
C GLN A 724 2.18 22.85 -16.56
N PRO A 725 2.02 22.06 -15.48
CA PRO A 725 1.26 20.82 -15.51
C PRO A 725 -0.14 20.91 -16.12
N ILE A 726 -0.54 19.84 -16.83
CA ILE A 726 -1.94 19.58 -17.19
C ILE A 726 -2.69 19.18 -15.91
N THR A 727 -3.77 19.88 -15.58
CA THR A 727 -4.51 19.71 -14.31
C THR A 727 -5.79 18.89 -14.46
N ALA A 728 -6.33 18.79 -15.67
CA ALA A 728 -7.40 17.88 -16.03
C ALA A 728 -7.41 17.61 -17.53
N ILE A 729 -7.87 16.42 -17.91
CA ILE A 729 -8.12 16.02 -19.30
C ILE A 729 -9.37 15.12 -19.31
N GLN A 730 -10.35 15.38 -20.19
CA GLN A 730 -11.58 14.58 -20.26
C GLN A 730 -12.22 14.61 -21.65
N PHE A 731 -12.44 13.44 -22.25
CA PHE A 731 -13.25 13.29 -23.46
C PHE A 731 -14.73 13.60 -23.18
N ALA A 732 -15.42 14.16 -24.16
CA ALA A 732 -16.86 14.36 -24.10
C ALA A 732 -17.64 13.06 -24.37
N PRO A 733 -18.87 12.91 -23.84
CA PRO A 733 -19.72 11.73 -24.08
C PRO A 733 -19.99 11.43 -25.56
N ASN A 734 -20.01 12.46 -26.42
CA ASN A 734 -20.14 12.29 -27.87
C ASN A 734 -18.89 11.74 -28.59
N GLY A 735 -17.77 11.57 -27.89
CA GLY A 735 -16.49 11.09 -28.42
C GLY A 735 -15.76 12.06 -29.37
N ALA A 736 -16.37 13.18 -29.73
CA ALA A 736 -15.89 14.12 -30.75
C ALA A 736 -15.20 15.37 -30.17
N LEU A 737 -15.23 15.56 -28.85
CA LEU A 737 -14.56 16.68 -28.16
C LEU A 737 -13.66 16.18 -27.01
N LEU A 738 -12.63 16.97 -26.71
CA LEU A 738 -11.67 16.73 -25.63
C LEU A 738 -11.38 18.04 -24.89
N PHE A 739 -11.61 18.06 -23.58
CA PHE A 739 -11.27 19.18 -22.70
C PHE A 739 -9.86 18.98 -22.12
N VAL A 740 -9.04 20.04 -22.12
CA VAL A 740 -7.69 20.07 -21.55
C VAL A 740 -7.52 21.32 -20.69
N ALA A 741 -7.19 21.16 -19.40
CA ALA A 741 -6.94 22.27 -18.47
C ALA A 741 -5.47 22.33 -18.04
N THR A 742 -4.96 23.55 -17.85
CA THR A 742 -3.56 23.82 -17.48
C THR A 742 -3.47 24.60 -16.18
N LYS A 743 -2.35 24.44 -15.47
CA LYS A 743 -2.03 25.26 -14.29
C LYS A 743 -1.67 26.72 -14.64
N GLU A 744 -1.49 27.06 -15.91
CA GLU A 744 -1.38 28.44 -16.46
C GLU A 744 -2.74 29.19 -16.51
N LEU A 745 -3.71 28.81 -15.66
CA LEU A 745 -5.03 29.45 -15.52
C LEU A 745 -5.84 29.52 -16.84
N SER A 746 -5.66 28.52 -17.71
CA SER A 746 -6.39 28.40 -18.98
C SER A 746 -6.77 26.96 -19.30
N ALA A 747 -7.87 26.80 -20.03
CA ALA A 747 -8.33 25.53 -20.57
C ALA A 747 -8.72 25.67 -22.05
N LEU A 748 -8.77 24.56 -22.76
CA LEU A 748 -9.02 24.47 -24.18
C LEU A 748 -9.99 23.33 -24.48
N VAL A 749 -10.84 23.53 -25.48
CA VAL A 749 -11.64 22.45 -26.07
C VAL A 749 -11.07 22.15 -27.46
N TYR A 750 -10.71 20.89 -27.64
CA TYR A 750 -10.29 20.30 -28.91
C TYR A 750 -11.45 19.53 -29.53
N ARG A 751 -11.57 19.57 -30.86
CA ARG A 751 -12.36 18.62 -31.65
C ARG A 751 -11.47 17.47 -32.11
N PHE A 752 -12.00 16.28 -32.00
CA PHE A 752 -11.44 15.02 -32.47
C PHE A 752 -12.08 14.64 -33.81
N ASP A 753 -11.32 14.75 -34.90
CA ASP A 753 -11.79 14.34 -36.24
C ASP A 753 -11.37 12.90 -36.56
N THR A 754 -10.13 12.52 -36.18
CA THR A 754 -9.54 11.17 -36.33
C THR A 754 -8.47 10.94 -35.25
N PRO A 755 -8.01 9.70 -34.99
CA PRO A 755 -6.95 9.37 -34.00
C PRO A 755 -5.67 10.21 -34.05
N GLN A 756 -5.34 10.82 -35.19
CA GLN A 756 -4.15 11.67 -35.40
C GLN A 756 -4.47 13.16 -35.55
N ARG A 757 -5.76 13.56 -35.50
CA ARG A 757 -6.22 14.91 -35.84
C ARG A 757 -7.10 15.50 -34.74
N PHE A 758 -6.44 16.24 -33.85
CA PHE A 758 -7.06 17.12 -32.87
C PHE A 758 -6.94 18.57 -33.34
N SER A 759 -8.04 19.32 -33.31
CA SER A 759 -8.06 20.75 -33.69
C SER A 759 -8.65 21.61 -32.57
N ARG A 760 -8.04 22.75 -32.26
CA ARG A 760 -8.53 23.68 -31.23
C ARG A 760 -9.80 24.37 -31.72
N ILE A 761 -10.89 24.33 -30.94
CA ILE A 761 -12.15 25.00 -31.31
C ILE A 761 -12.53 26.14 -30.36
N ALA A 762 -12.21 26.02 -29.06
CA ALA A 762 -12.52 27.05 -28.06
C ALA A 762 -11.37 27.21 -27.05
N ARG A 763 -11.20 28.43 -26.52
CA ARG A 763 -10.20 28.75 -25.49
C ARG A 763 -10.87 29.44 -24.30
N ILE A 764 -10.86 28.74 -23.17
CA ILE A 764 -11.33 29.23 -21.88
C ILE A 764 -10.15 29.96 -21.21
N GLY A 765 -10.20 31.29 -21.24
CA GLY A 765 -9.19 32.17 -20.63
C GLY A 765 -9.58 32.68 -19.25
N THR A 766 -8.66 33.42 -18.61
CA THR A 766 -8.93 34.26 -17.41
C THR A 766 -9.58 33.54 -16.22
N LEU A 767 -9.16 32.31 -15.91
CA LEU A 767 -9.61 31.61 -14.70
C LEU A 767 -9.03 32.27 -13.44
N SER A 768 -9.84 32.43 -12.39
CA SER A 768 -9.38 32.95 -11.08
C SER A 768 -8.51 31.94 -10.32
N SER A 769 -8.71 30.65 -10.60
CA SER A 769 -7.88 29.52 -10.16
C SER A 769 -7.99 28.37 -11.17
N PHE A 770 -6.95 27.54 -11.30
CA PHE A 770 -6.91 26.48 -12.31
C PHE A 770 -8.02 25.43 -12.10
N ALA A 771 -8.56 24.93 -13.22
CA ALA A 771 -9.62 23.95 -13.22
C ALA A 771 -9.11 22.56 -12.82
N ILE A 772 -9.92 21.85 -12.03
CA ILE A 772 -9.77 20.45 -11.63
C ILE A 772 -11.12 19.74 -11.77
N SER A 773 -11.09 18.40 -11.81
CA SER A 773 -12.27 17.53 -11.77
C SER A 773 -13.43 18.03 -12.67
N PRO A 774 -13.26 18.10 -14.00
CA PRO A 774 -14.33 18.47 -14.91
C PRO A 774 -15.42 17.39 -14.97
N ASP A 775 -16.61 17.80 -15.38
CA ASP A 775 -17.65 16.94 -15.92
C ASP A 775 -18.25 17.56 -17.18
N TRP A 776 -18.59 16.72 -18.15
CA TRP A 776 -19.39 17.08 -19.32
C TRP A 776 -20.89 16.82 -19.08
N ASP A 777 -21.75 17.59 -19.72
CA ASP A 777 -23.17 17.25 -19.85
C ASP A 777 -23.40 16.12 -20.88
N VAL A 778 -24.54 15.43 -20.77
CA VAL A 778 -24.92 14.32 -21.66
C VAL A 778 -24.93 14.74 -23.14
N THR A 779 -25.29 16.00 -23.45
CA THR A 779 -25.34 16.50 -24.83
C THR A 779 -24.00 17.01 -25.37
N SER A 780 -22.95 17.05 -24.54
CA SER A 780 -21.61 17.56 -24.86
C SER A 780 -21.57 19.03 -25.31
N GLN A 781 -22.51 19.85 -24.83
CA GLN A 781 -22.61 21.29 -25.07
C GLN A 781 -22.03 22.12 -23.92
N TYR A 782 -22.06 21.59 -22.70
CA TYR A 782 -21.67 22.28 -21.47
C TYR A 782 -20.62 21.50 -20.68
N ILE A 783 -19.73 22.24 -20.03
CA ILE A 783 -18.67 21.71 -19.16
C ILE A 783 -18.81 22.38 -17.80
N ARG A 784 -18.88 21.60 -16.72
CA ARG A 784 -18.64 22.08 -15.35
C ARG A 784 -17.24 21.72 -14.90
N ALA A 785 -16.65 22.53 -14.03
CA ALA A 785 -15.43 22.17 -13.32
C ALA A 785 -15.39 22.86 -11.95
N ASN A 786 -14.54 22.35 -11.06
CA ASN A 786 -14.19 23.06 -9.84
C ASN A 786 -12.77 23.63 -9.94
N SER A 787 -12.38 24.40 -8.92
CA SER A 787 -10.98 24.74 -8.64
C SER A 787 -10.58 24.23 -7.27
N THR A 788 -9.28 24.12 -7.01
CA THR A 788 -8.69 23.87 -5.69
C THR A 788 -9.04 24.92 -4.63
N VAL A 789 -9.68 26.02 -5.04
CA VAL A 789 -9.97 27.23 -4.25
C VAL A 789 -11.48 27.38 -3.98
N GLY A 790 -12.30 26.42 -4.44
CA GLY A 790 -13.75 26.36 -4.19
C GLY A 790 -14.63 27.07 -5.23
N HIS A 791 -14.04 27.70 -6.26
CA HIS A 791 -14.84 28.20 -7.40
C HIS A 791 -15.44 27.04 -8.19
N ILE A 792 -16.69 27.20 -8.61
CA ILE A 792 -17.39 26.38 -9.59
C ILE A 792 -17.42 27.19 -10.90
N TYR A 793 -17.15 26.54 -12.03
CA TYR A 793 -17.23 27.14 -13.36
C TYR A 793 -18.20 26.35 -14.24
N HIS A 794 -18.87 27.06 -15.16
CA HIS A 794 -19.69 26.50 -16.21
C HIS A 794 -19.34 27.17 -17.54
N TRP A 795 -19.08 26.39 -18.58
CA TRP A 795 -18.72 26.90 -19.90
C TRP A 795 -19.54 26.26 -21.02
N SER A 796 -19.74 27.02 -22.10
CA SER A 796 -20.13 26.46 -23.40
C SER A 796 -18.92 25.78 -24.03
N ALA A 797 -19.04 24.53 -24.44
CA ALA A 797 -17.97 23.77 -25.06
C ALA A 797 -17.59 24.29 -26.46
N THR A 798 -18.49 25.00 -27.14
CA THR A 798 -18.30 25.47 -28.51
C THR A 798 -17.72 26.89 -28.60
N SER A 799 -18.06 27.79 -27.68
CA SER A 799 -17.47 29.14 -27.63
C SER A 799 -16.35 29.28 -26.58
N GLY A 800 -16.37 28.48 -25.51
CA GLY A 800 -15.45 28.61 -24.37
C GLY A 800 -15.83 29.74 -23.41
N GLU A 801 -17.00 30.36 -23.59
CA GLU A 801 -17.50 31.44 -22.74
C GLU A 801 -18.15 30.90 -21.46
N LEU A 802 -18.14 31.71 -20.41
CA LEU A 802 -18.84 31.42 -19.15
C LEU A 802 -20.36 31.44 -19.35
N VAL A 803 -21.04 30.45 -18.78
CA VAL A 803 -22.50 30.31 -18.83
C VAL A 803 -23.07 30.52 -17.43
N ASP A 804 -24.18 31.26 -17.32
CA ASP A 804 -24.83 31.51 -16.04
C ASP A 804 -25.49 30.25 -15.44
N HIS A 805 -25.54 30.20 -14.11
CA HIS A 805 -26.14 29.12 -13.34
C HIS A 805 -27.59 28.83 -13.73
N ALA A 806 -28.40 29.83 -14.10
CA ALA A 806 -29.79 29.63 -14.48
C ALA A 806 -29.96 28.75 -15.73
N THR A 807 -28.99 28.79 -16.66
CA THR A 807 -29.01 28.02 -17.92
C THR A 807 -28.62 26.56 -17.72
N VAL A 808 -27.77 26.26 -16.72
CA VAL A 808 -27.15 24.93 -16.53
C VAL A 808 -27.64 24.15 -15.31
N ARG A 809 -28.47 24.75 -14.44
CA ARG A 809 -29.06 24.08 -13.26
C ARG A 809 -29.86 22.83 -13.63
N ASP A 810 -30.50 22.85 -14.81
CA ASP A 810 -31.37 21.80 -15.34
C ASP A 810 -30.63 20.88 -16.34
N ALA A 811 -29.32 21.05 -16.52
CA ALA A 811 -28.52 20.23 -17.41
C ALA A 811 -28.18 18.88 -16.77
N GLU A 812 -28.43 17.78 -17.50
CA GLU A 812 -27.98 16.45 -17.06
C GLU A 812 -26.46 16.29 -17.28
N TRP A 813 -25.73 16.19 -16.17
CA TRP A 813 -24.31 15.83 -16.17
C TRP A 813 -24.13 14.33 -16.40
N GLU A 814 -23.16 13.94 -17.21
CA GLU A 814 -22.82 12.51 -17.43
C GLU A 814 -22.02 11.97 -16.23
N THR A 815 -20.96 12.67 -15.87
CA THR A 815 -20.07 12.35 -14.73
C THR A 815 -20.33 13.27 -13.53
N CYS A 816 -19.85 12.86 -12.35
CA CYS A 816 -19.81 13.71 -11.16
C CYS A 816 -18.47 13.52 -10.44
N ASN A 817 -17.43 14.05 -11.06
CA ASN A 817 -16.09 14.19 -10.54
C ASN A 817 -15.96 15.48 -9.72
N CYS A 818 -16.78 16.51 -10.02
CA CYS A 818 -16.85 17.76 -9.25
C CYS A 818 -17.10 17.46 -7.76
N ARG A 819 -16.18 17.90 -6.91
CA ARG A 819 -16.28 17.81 -5.45
C ARG A 819 -17.35 18.74 -4.89
N ILE A 820 -17.61 19.85 -5.57
CA ILE A 820 -18.68 20.80 -5.26
C ILE A 820 -19.63 20.83 -6.46
N SER A 821 -20.76 20.15 -6.29
CA SER A 821 -21.84 19.96 -7.27
C SER A 821 -23.18 19.88 -6.51
N PHE A 822 -24.30 19.79 -7.21
CA PHE A 822 -25.58 19.49 -6.54
C PHE A 822 -25.55 18.11 -5.89
N GLU A 823 -24.99 17.12 -6.60
CA GLU A 823 -25.00 15.72 -6.16
C GLU A 823 -24.13 15.45 -4.92
N ALA A 824 -23.08 16.25 -4.70
CA ALA A 824 -22.09 16.07 -3.63
C ALA A 824 -22.02 17.22 -2.61
N GLY A 825 -22.75 18.32 -2.84
CA GLY A 825 -22.58 19.59 -2.11
C GLY A 825 -22.75 19.47 -0.59
N CYS A 826 -23.78 18.75 -0.12
CA CYS A 826 -23.98 18.56 1.32
C CYS A 826 -22.86 17.73 1.97
N VAL A 827 -22.20 16.82 1.24
CA VAL A 827 -20.99 16.14 1.73
C VAL A 827 -19.80 17.09 1.79
N ALA A 828 -19.62 17.96 0.79
CA ALA A 828 -18.55 18.96 0.79
C ALA A 828 -18.68 20.02 1.90
N HIS A 829 -19.88 20.19 2.46
CA HIS A 829 -20.14 21.04 3.62
C HIS A 829 -19.85 20.33 4.96
N SER A 830 -20.25 19.07 5.10
CA SER A 830 -20.10 18.31 6.35
C SER A 830 -18.80 17.52 6.49
N VAL A 831 -18.07 17.28 5.39
CA VAL A 831 -16.89 16.41 5.37
C VAL A 831 -15.68 17.15 4.80
N GLU A 832 -14.72 17.47 5.67
CA GLU A 832 -13.44 18.05 5.24
C GLU A 832 -12.54 17.00 4.58
N GLY A 833 -11.55 17.46 3.80
CA GLY A 833 -10.51 16.60 3.22
C GLY A 833 -10.90 15.82 1.96
N ILE A 834 -12.01 16.15 1.29
CA ILE A 834 -12.43 15.44 0.06
C ILE A 834 -11.38 15.58 -1.06
N THR A 835 -10.80 14.45 -1.49
CA THR A 835 -9.85 14.38 -2.62
C THR A 835 -10.53 14.06 -3.95
N MET A 836 -11.68 13.38 -3.94
CA MET A 836 -12.52 13.18 -5.13
C MET A 836 -13.94 12.72 -4.80
N VAL A 837 -14.77 12.81 -5.83
CA VAL A 837 -16.10 12.24 -5.90
C VAL A 837 -16.20 11.40 -7.18
N SER A 838 -17.00 10.35 -7.19
CA SER A 838 -17.38 9.62 -8.40
C SER A 838 -18.80 9.07 -8.25
N ARG A 839 -19.64 9.23 -9.28
CA ARG A 839 -21.03 8.72 -9.29
C ARG A 839 -21.13 7.44 -10.11
N SER A 840 -21.93 6.50 -9.64
CA SER A 840 -22.23 5.24 -10.35
C SER A 840 -22.81 5.50 -11.75
N PRO A 841 -22.54 4.64 -12.76
CA PRO A 841 -23.20 4.73 -14.07
C PRO A 841 -24.73 4.73 -14.00
N SER A 842 -25.32 4.05 -13.02
CA SER A 842 -26.76 4.03 -12.71
C SER A 842 -27.30 5.32 -12.05
N LYS A 843 -26.48 6.39 -11.97
CA LYS A 843 -26.72 7.71 -11.34
C LYS A 843 -27.22 7.72 -9.87
N ASN A 844 -27.38 6.56 -9.22
CA ASN A 844 -28.04 6.39 -7.91
C ASN A 844 -27.10 6.17 -6.69
N ARG A 845 -25.79 5.99 -6.88
CA ARG A 845 -24.81 5.95 -5.79
C ARG A 845 -23.67 6.94 -6.02
N LEU A 846 -23.11 7.48 -4.94
CA LEU A 846 -21.98 8.40 -4.94
C LEU A 846 -20.87 7.87 -4.03
N VAL A 847 -19.64 7.77 -4.53
CA VAL A 847 -18.45 7.48 -3.72
C VAL A 847 -17.65 8.76 -3.51
N VAL A 848 -17.22 8.97 -2.27
CA VAL A 848 -16.40 10.11 -1.85
C VAL A 848 -15.11 9.57 -1.21
N GLY A 849 -13.96 10.03 -1.72
CA GLY A 849 -12.63 9.71 -1.19
C GLY A 849 -12.05 10.88 -0.40
N ARG A 850 -11.40 10.59 0.73
CA ARG A 850 -10.79 11.60 1.62
C ARG A 850 -9.25 11.50 1.66
N ASP A 851 -8.63 12.61 2.05
CA ASP A 851 -7.19 12.71 2.36
C ASP A 851 -6.75 11.82 3.53
N ASN A 852 -7.65 11.49 4.45
CA ASN A 852 -7.39 10.56 5.54
C ASN A 852 -7.48 9.07 5.12
N GLY A 853 -7.81 8.75 3.86
CA GLY A 853 -7.92 7.37 3.36
C GLY A 853 -9.28 6.72 3.60
N SER A 854 -10.23 7.42 4.23
CA SER A 854 -11.63 6.97 4.25
C SER A 854 -12.24 7.07 2.85
N VAL A 855 -12.91 5.98 2.44
CA VAL A 855 -13.84 5.96 1.30
C VAL A 855 -15.25 5.77 1.86
N ARG A 856 -16.21 6.57 1.40
CA ARG A 856 -17.61 6.53 1.81
C ARG A 856 -18.53 6.39 0.60
N LEU A 857 -19.53 5.50 0.69
CA LEU A 857 -20.55 5.28 -0.33
C LEU A 857 -21.91 5.80 0.17
N TYR A 858 -22.45 6.81 -0.52
CA TYR A 858 -23.72 7.47 -0.25
C TYR A 858 -24.76 7.17 -1.34
N SER A 859 -26.03 7.42 -1.03
CA SER A 859 -27.14 7.49 -2.00
C SER A 859 -27.01 8.77 -2.83
N CYS A 860 -27.24 8.72 -4.15
CA CYS A 860 -27.11 9.88 -5.03
C CYS A 860 -28.49 10.35 -5.55
N PRO A 861 -28.80 11.67 -5.54
CA PRO A 861 -27.99 12.78 -5.01
C PRO A 861 -27.90 12.79 -3.48
N VAL A 862 -26.82 13.35 -2.92
CA VAL A 862 -26.71 13.59 -1.47
C VAL A 862 -27.31 14.95 -1.12
N GLN A 863 -28.53 14.93 -0.61
CA GLN A 863 -29.31 16.12 -0.26
C GLN A 863 -29.09 16.55 1.20
N SER A 864 -28.59 15.66 2.06
CA SER A 864 -28.45 15.90 3.50
C SER A 864 -27.01 16.03 3.97
N ILE A 865 -26.75 16.91 4.93
CA ILE A 865 -25.45 17.02 5.61
C ILE A 865 -25.24 15.91 6.65
N THR A 866 -26.33 15.29 7.13
CA THR A 866 -26.33 14.15 8.06
C THR A 866 -26.49 12.79 7.35
N ALA A 867 -26.35 12.76 6.02
CA ALA A 867 -26.57 11.58 5.20
C ALA A 867 -25.76 10.34 5.65
N GLY A 868 -26.45 9.21 5.79
CA GLY A 868 -25.84 7.91 6.06
C GLY A 868 -24.99 7.41 4.88
N PHE A 869 -23.97 6.61 5.20
CA PHE A 869 -23.05 6.03 4.21
C PHE A 869 -22.57 4.64 4.64
N HIS A 870 -22.20 3.82 3.65
CA HIS A 870 -21.38 2.63 3.88
C HIS A 870 -19.89 3.03 3.86
N ALA A 871 -19.13 2.61 4.87
CA ALA A 871 -17.70 2.90 4.97
C ALA A 871 -16.86 1.76 4.36
N LEU A 872 -15.91 2.12 3.48
CA LEU A 872 -15.01 1.18 2.83
C LEU A 872 -13.61 1.35 3.45
N THR A 873 -13.15 0.34 4.20
CA THR A 873 -11.96 0.43 5.07
C THR A 873 -10.77 -0.38 4.55
N GLY A 874 -9.60 0.26 4.46
CA GLY A 874 -8.35 -0.40 4.08
C GLY A 874 -7.23 0.55 3.65
N HIS A 875 -7.59 1.71 3.08
CA HIS A 875 -6.62 2.71 2.64
C HIS A 875 -6.17 3.55 3.86
N THR A 876 -4.87 3.83 3.93
CA THR A 876 -4.26 4.51 5.09
C THR A 876 -3.84 5.94 4.80
N HIS A 877 -3.80 6.28 3.52
CA HIS A 877 -3.33 7.56 2.98
C HIS A 877 -4.38 8.14 2.03
N ALA A 878 -4.18 9.39 1.62
CA ALA A 878 -5.09 10.13 0.74
C ALA A 878 -5.52 9.30 -0.47
N ILE A 879 -6.84 9.18 -0.67
CA ILE A 879 -7.41 8.53 -1.85
C ILE A 879 -7.00 9.35 -3.08
N SER A 880 -6.44 8.68 -4.09
CA SER A 880 -5.91 9.28 -5.33
C SER A 880 -6.70 8.92 -6.58
N ALA A 881 -7.41 7.79 -6.59
CA ALA A 881 -8.41 7.49 -7.62
C ALA A 881 -9.58 6.66 -7.09
N VAL A 882 -10.76 6.87 -7.67
CA VAL A 882 -12.01 6.14 -7.45
C VAL A 882 -12.68 6.00 -8.81
N THR A 883 -13.08 4.80 -9.20
CA THR A 883 -13.67 4.54 -10.52
C THR A 883 -14.53 3.29 -10.52
N TYR A 884 -15.71 3.36 -11.14
CA TYR A 884 -16.58 2.20 -11.35
C TYR A 884 -16.14 1.43 -12.60
N VAL A 885 -16.00 0.11 -12.48
CA VAL A 885 -15.61 -0.80 -13.58
C VAL A 885 -16.68 -1.88 -13.71
N GLY A 886 -17.67 -1.61 -14.57
CA GLY A 886 -18.86 -2.44 -14.68
C GLY A 886 -19.70 -2.37 -13.40
N ALA A 887 -19.79 -3.48 -12.68
CA ALA A 887 -20.48 -3.58 -11.38
C ALA A 887 -19.56 -3.39 -10.16
N ASP A 888 -18.24 -3.42 -10.36
CA ASP A 888 -17.27 -3.26 -9.28
C ASP A 888 -16.82 -1.80 -9.13
N LEU A 889 -16.26 -1.46 -7.96
CA LEU A 889 -15.57 -0.21 -7.68
C LEU A 889 -14.08 -0.47 -7.51
N ILE A 890 -13.24 0.31 -8.18
CA ILE A 890 -11.79 0.37 -7.96
C ILE A 890 -11.46 1.62 -7.15
N THR A 891 -10.67 1.47 -6.09
CA THR A 891 -10.12 2.58 -5.30
C THR A 891 -8.60 2.47 -5.22
N ALA A 892 -7.92 3.62 -5.18
CA ALA A 892 -6.48 3.76 -5.08
C ALA A 892 -6.14 4.88 -4.10
N ALA A 893 -5.01 4.76 -3.39
CA ALA A 893 -4.45 5.83 -2.57
C ALA A 893 -3.04 6.20 -3.05
N VAL A 894 -2.60 7.40 -2.65
CA VAL A 894 -1.31 7.98 -3.05
C VAL A 894 -0.13 7.06 -2.66
N THR A 895 0.16 6.92 -1.36
CA THR A 895 1.42 6.31 -0.88
C THR A 895 1.31 4.90 -0.27
N ASP A 896 0.12 4.32 -0.11
CA ASP A 896 -0.01 2.98 0.52
C ASP A 896 0.41 1.81 -0.39
N GLY A 897 0.50 2.05 -1.69
CA GLY A 897 0.92 1.07 -2.69
C GLY A 897 -0.13 0.01 -3.00
N SER A 898 -1.43 0.35 -2.88
CA SER A 898 -2.55 -0.56 -3.12
C SER A 898 -3.59 -0.02 -4.12
N LEU A 899 -4.20 -0.96 -4.85
CA LEU A 899 -5.53 -0.80 -5.43
C LEU A 899 -6.47 -1.81 -4.77
N PHE A 900 -7.67 -1.39 -4.43
CA PHE A 900 -8.73 -2.28 -3.92
C PHE A 900 -9.88 -2.36 -4.91
N GLN A 901 -10.40 -3.58 -5.08
CA GLN A 901 -11.59 -3.86 -5.87
C GLN A 901 -12.73 -4.31 -4.95
N TRP A 902 -13.83 -3.56 -4.98
CA TRP A 902 -15.01 -3.77 -4.17
C TRP A 902 -16.18 -4.20 -5.03
N GLN A 903 -16.93 -5.18 -4.55
CA GLN A 903 -18.21 -5.60 -5.10
C GLN A 903 -19.33 -4.81 -4.41
N LEU A 904 -20.22 -4.20 -5.20
CA LEU A 904 -21.27 -3.26 -4.79
C LEU A 904 -22.66 -3.90 -4.61
#